data_AF-A0A7S4P9R7-F1
#
_entry.id   AF-A0A7S4P9R7-F1
#
_cell.length_a   1.000
_cell.length_b   1.000
_cell.length_c   1.000
_cell.angle_alpha   90.00
_cell.angle_beta   90.00
_cell.angle_gamma   90.00
#
_symmetry.space_group_name_H-M   'P 1'
#
loop_
_entity.id
_entity.type
_entity.pdbx_description
1 polymer ?
#
loop_
_entity_poly.entity_id
_entity_poly.type
_entity_poly.pdbx_seq_one_letter_code
_entity_poly.pdbx_strand_id
1 'polypeptide(L)'
;ATGAEQATAILLLLLPAVSSYLVSLAPLSPSALSSHSALPLGLGRSPITSRKDWDAGAWYSKRAAHGDGRARRRSSWSILQSLKCRKEGNADSADQRKFPELYRKDRDGAGATLEASSISVAIAEQPSMGMKGNFQKPEVLAPAGGWPQLKAAVENGADAVYFGLSKFNARARASNFHPERDLPAVMEYLHRHGVKGYVTVNVLLFDSELDEFEDMVRSIARHGVDAVIVQDIGAVKMIKSISPNLNIHGSTQMSITSAEGVKFARRQGVSRVVLGRELSVTEIASIQKEIGEELMEGIEIFVHGALCVSYSGQCFSSEAWGGRSANRGQCAQACRLPYELLVNGKRKPMEDVKYLLSPQDLMAVELVPQLISAGVSSLKIEGRLKSPEYVALTTKVYREAVDKAWELFSSSSSSSKKDTSLISELSRRELQQVFARAQDENHNGLTPGFLEGPRHQRLVRGRNPRHRGILVGKVEGVEDGGVRIKVCGPIKRGDGVVFDRGAPEEKEEGGSVYEVIDSRGRSVARTSNEEVTSGSFLVKFGKNALELRRVGRGDLVWKTRDAAVDKKLEALVKGGGERGGHGGGAEGASESAAGVSIKVSGELGKQLTIIAEDQLGRVGRGTTMSVLQEATSKGLDEESLRKSIGLLGGTGLRLLHLDVSALAGGTFVPASEIKAARREAVEQLLEQRLMYTTAEGMAEEAVVSNIVDASFTSLAQGERQAGRDGRAPKIAILCRTREQCEEAMKVEWLEEIILDFLEVHGLVQAVEAVRGSGKRVIVATPRVLKPEEERMWRFYLRLGADALLVRSTGMLQKLTDLGGAGAVLSDKEELRIPELHGDFSLNAANRISALHLLEEGLARLAPTHDLNAFQLCELGNSLGPGGHQLEAIIHQHLPIFHTEHCVFCRFLSDGNSYKDCGHPCETNSVHLRDQEGNEHLVLADMGCRNTVFNAKAQSGVFYVSDLIRAGYRNFRIELVDEPPHQVIPILTAYHDLLHHRATPGELWTWLRSLQNANGRAQGVEEGSLVHSARARAEDLKPTASQQNPKWSKMGAQALKDK
;
A
#
# COMPACT_ATOMS: atom_id res chain seq x y z
N ALA A 1 37.08 -27.08 21.48
CA ALA A 1 38.25 -27.97 21.56
C ALA A 1 38.90 -28.04 20.18
N THR A 2 40.23 -28.15 20.11
CA THR A 2 41.06 -28.60 18.96
C THR A 2 40.59 -28.24 17.54
N GLY A 3 41.29 -27.38 16.78
CA GLY A 3 42.61 -26.78 17.05
C GLY A 3 42.94 -25.66 16.06
N ALA A 4 44.19 -25.20 16.06
CA ALA A 4 44.66 -24.04 15.31
C ALA A 4 46.09 -24.26 14.76
N GLU A 5 46.62 -23.21 14.11
CA GLU A 5 48.03 -22.94 13.76
C GLU A 5 48.57 -23.31 12.36
N GLN A 6 49.56 -22.47 11.97
CA GLN A 6 50.57 -22.59 10.90
C GLN A 6 50.08 -22.44 9.43
N ALA A 7 50.77 -21.70 8.54
CA ALA A 7 52.06 -20.98 8.63
C ALA A 7 52.09 -19.65 7.81
N THR A 8 53.24 -18.96 7.76
CA THR A 8 53.33 -17.49 7.51
C THR A 8 54.47 -17.05 6.56
N ALA A 9 54.14 -16.20 5.57
CA ALA A 9 54.98 -15.19 4.85
C ALA A 9 56.15 -15.59 3.89
N ILE A 10 56.77 -14.54 3.28
CA ILE A 10 58.02 -14.46 2.47
C ILE A 10 57.89 -14.90 0.98
N LEU A 11 58.35 -14.19 -0.09
CA LEU A 11 58.91 -12.83 -0.35
C LEU A 11 58.59 -12.49 -1.85
N LEU A 12 58.02 -11.34 -2.26
CA LEU A 12 58.57 -9.98 -2.50
C LEU A 12 59.73 -9.82 -3.53
N LEU A 13 59.36 -9.40 -4.75
CA LEU A 13 60.12 -8.70 -5.82
C LEU A 13 59.07 -7.93 -6.67
N LEU A 14 59.30 -6.83 -7.43
CA LEU A 14 60.43 -5.88 -7.59
C LEU A 14 59.90 -4.53 -8.15
N LEU A 15 60.79 -3.55 -8.41
CA LEU A 15 60.55 -2.15 -8.86
C LEU A 15 61.81 -1.62 -9.60
N PRO A 16 61.93 -0.36 -10.12
CA PRO A 16 60.97 0.70 -10.53
C PRO A 16 61.28 1.41 -11.90
N ALA A 17 60.39 2.32 -12.35
CA ALA A 17 60.67 3.60 -13.07
C ALA A 17 59.33 4.35 -13.31
N VAL A 18 59.04 5.65 -13.09
CA VAL A 18 59.77 6.94 -12.87
C VAL A 18 59.99 7.81 -14.12
N SER A 19 59.08 8.78 -14.36
CA SER A 19 59.25 10.19 -14.81
C SER A 19 57.86 10.75 -15.20
N SER A 20 57.22 11.75 -14.58
CA SER A 20 57.58 13.15 -14.30
C SER A 20 57.48 14.11 -15.50
N TYR A 21 56.49 15.01 -15.50
CA TYR A 21 56.62 16.41 -15.96
C TYR A 21 55.50 17.30 -15.38
N LEU A 22 55.72 18.62 -15.36
CA LEU A 22 54.88 19.67 -14.74
C LEU A 22 54.83 20.91 -15.66
N VAL A 23 54.08 21.94 -15.20
CA VAL A 23 54.17 23.39 -15.55
C VAL A 23 53.13 23.94 -16.53
N SER A 24 52.11 24.60 -15.93
CA SER A 24 51.58 25.95 -16.22
C SER A 24 51.08 26.33 -17.63
N LEU A 25 49.84 26.83 -17.73
CA LEU A 25 49.59 28.29 -17.79
C LEU A 25 48.10 28.66 -17.80
N ALA A 26 47.82 29.88 -17.32
CA ALA A 26 46.61 30.68 -17.54
C ALA A 26 47.05 32.17 -17.60
N PRO A 27 46.20 33.14 -18.00
CA PRO A 27 44.83 33.06 -18.52
C PRO A 27 44.73 33.67 -19.94
N LEU A 28 43.51 33.91 -20.46
CA LEU A 28 43.10 35.17 -21.09
C LEU A 28 41.61 35.16 -21.52
N SER A 29 40.94 36.30 -21.39
CA SER A 29 39.73 36.66 -22.16
C SER A 29 40.12 37.77 -23.16
N PRO A 30 39.33 38.02 -24.22
CA PRO A 30 38.48 39.22 -24.16
C PRO A 30 37.14 39.20 -24.95
N SER A 31 36.14 39.80 -24.31
CA SER A 31 35.02 40.62 -24.81
C SER A 31 34.69 40.83 -26.32
N ALA A 32 33.38 40.61 -26.62
CA ALA A 32 32.40 41.62 -27.11
C ALA A 32 32.06 41.84 -28.61
N LEU A 33 30.82 42.37 -28.79
CA LEU A 33 30.19 43.04 -29.97
C LEU A 33 29.80 42.10 -31.14
N SER A 34 28.74 42.32 -31.94
CA SER A 34 27.70 43.39 -32.10
C SER A 34 26.50 42.78 -32.92
N SER A 35 25.26 43.26 -33.06
CA SER A 35 24.37 44.34 -32.60
C SER A 35 23.07 44.29 -33.46
N HIS A 36 22.06 45.15 -33.17
CA HIS A 36 20.80 45.43 -33.93
C HIS A 36 19.58 44.56 -33.59
N SER A 37 18.31 45.00 -33.51
CA SER A 37 17.53 46.27 -33.36
C SER A 37 16.08 45.92 -33.83
N ALA A 38 14.96 46.55 -33.48
CA ALA A 38 14.67 47.86 -32.88
C ALA A 38 13.31 47.88 -32.10
N LEU A 39 12.95 49.04 -31.53
CA LEU A 39 11.64 49.37 -30.89
C LEU A 39 10.84 50.35 -31.80
N PRO A 40 9.51 50.55 -31.59
CA PRO A 40 8.98 51.56 -30.63
C PRO A 40 7.79 51.02 -29.78
N LEU A 41 7.50 51.44 -28.54
CA LEU A 41 7.24 52.77 -27.92
C LEU A 41 5.89 53.45 -28.29
N GLY A 42 5.05 53.68 -27.27
CA GLY A 42 3.80 54.46 -27.33
C GLY A 42 3.14 54.63 -25.94
N LEU A 43 2.58 55.81 -25.63
CA LEU A 43 2.01 56.19 -24.32
C LEU A 43 0.64 56.86 -24.49
N GLY A 44 -0.30 56.71 -23.54
CA GLY A 44 -1.60 57.42 -23.57
C GLY A 44 -2.43 57.26 -22.28
N ARG A 45 -3.17 58.32 -21.87
CA ARG A 45 -3.85 58.44 -20.56
C ARG A 45 -5.40 58.32 -20.64
N SER A 46 -5.99 58.03 -19.47
CA SER A 46 -7.42 58.11 -19.03
C SER A 46 -8.08 59.51 -19.21
N PRO A 47 -9.36 59.81 -18.80
CA PRO A 47 -10.44 59.00 -18.14
C PRO A 47 -11.89 59.29 -18.68
N ILE A 48 -12.98 58.83 -17.98
CA ILE A 48 -14.19 59.61 -17.48
C ILE A 48 -15.56 58.86 -17.34
N THR A 49 -16.14 58.87 -16.12
CA THR A 49 -17.57 58.65 -15.68
C THR A 49 -18.28 57.30 -15.90
N SER A 50 -19.37 56.93 -15.18
CA SER A 50 -20.34 57.73 -14.35
C SER A 50 -20.78 57.11 -13.00
N ARG A 51 -21.50 57.91 -12.17
CA ARG A 51 -21.96 57.62 -10.77
C ARG A 51 -23.43 57.19 -10.64
N LYS A 52 -23.75 56.55 -9.50
CA LYS A 52 -24.69 57.01 -8.42
C LYS A 52 -24.52 56.06 -7.20
N ASP A 53 -24.13 56.48 -5.99
CA ASP A 53 -24.81 57.34 -4.99
C ASP A 53 -26.11 56.66 -4.48
N TRP A 54 -26.39 56.41 -3.17
CA TRP A 54 -26.33 57.28 -1.98
C TRP A 54 -26.05 56.54 -0.63
N ASP A 55 -25.56 57.30 0.37
CA ASP A 55 -25.77 57.34 1.84
C ASP A 55 -26.27 56.14 2.70
N ALA A 56 -26.15 56.08 4.04
CA ALA A 56 -25.18 56.54 5.08
C ALA A 56 -25.86 56.55 6.48
N GLY A 57 -25.12 56.21 7.55
CA GLY A 57 -25.57 56.26 8.97
C GLY A 57 -26.27 55.01 9.52
N ALA A 58 -26.53 54.83 10.83
CA ALA A 58 -26.01 55.49 12.05
C ALA A 58 -26.52 54.77 13.34
N TRP A 59 -25.68 54.68 14.39
CA TRP A 59 -26.01 54.59 15.85
C TRP A 59 -26.58 53.32 16.55
N TYR A 60 -25.77 52.78 17.49
CA TYR A 60 -26.05 52.49 18.92
C TYR A 60 -27.39 51.84 19.44
N SER A 61 -27.27 50.59 19.95
CA SER A 61 -27.40 50.20 21.39
C SER A 61 -28.58 49.34 21.95
N LYS A 62 -28.23 48.62 23.05
CA LYS A 62 -29.03 48.14 24.22
C LYS A 62 -30.06 46.99 24.13
N ARG A 63 -29.61 45.80 24.61
CA ARG A 63 -30.11 44.97 25.75
C ARG A 63 -31.63 44.75 26.04
N ALA A 64 -31.94 43.48 26.38
CA ALA A 64 -32.91 42.98 27.40
C ALA A 64 -34.43 43.03 27.08
N ALA A 65 -35.33 42.17 27.61
CA ALA A 65 -35.24 40.85 28.29
C ALA A 65 -36.67 40.22 28.46
N HIS A 66 -36.78 39.04 29.12
CA HIS A 66 -37.99 38.29 29.53
C HIS A 66 -38.74 37.47 28.44
N GLY A 67 -39.52 36.41 28.74
CA GLY A 67 -39.94 35.85 30.05
C GLY A 67 -40.51 34.41 30.02
N ASP A 68 -40.87 33.84 31.21
CA ASP A 68 -41.29 32.43 31.48
C ASP A 68 -42.79 32.14 31.21
N GLY A 69 -43.18 30.86 31.04
CA GLY A 69 -44.57 30.41 30.86
C GLY A 69 -44.79 28.89 30.93
N ARG A 70 -45.67 28.42 31.84
CA ARG A 70 -46.02 26.99 32.10
C ARG A 70 -47.52 26.75 31.75
N ALA A 71 -48.21 25.59 31.85
CA ALA A 71 -47.94 24.30 32.50
C ALA A 71 -48.94 23.16 32.06
N ARG A 72 -48.57 21.89 32.34
CA ARG A 72 -49.41 20.74 32.84
C ARG A 72 -50.73 20.30 32.16
N ARG A 73 -50.87 18.96 32.02
CA ARG A 73 -51.96 18.15 32.65
C ARG A 73 -51.55 16.67 32.87
N ARG A 74 -52.36 15.91 33.63
CA ARG A 74 -52.24 14.45 33.96
C ARG A 74 -53.37 13.68 33.21
N SER A 75 -53.52 12.34 33.19
CA SER A 75 -52.96 11.16 33.92
C SER A 75 -52.90 9.93 32.95
N SER A 76 -52.73 8.63 33.26
CA SER A 76 -52.90 7.84 34.51
C SER A 76 -52.06 6.54 34.60
N TRP A 77 -52.07 6.01 35.82
CA TRP A 77 -51.89 4.62 36.33
C TRP A 77 -52.54 3.51 35.48
N SER A 78 -52.14 2.22 35.52
CA SER A 78 -51.05 1.46 36.19
C SER A 78 -51.11 -0.02 35.68
N ILE A 79 -50.56 -1.15 36.19
CA ILE A 79 -49.69 -1.69 37.29
C ILE A 79 -49.37 -3.15 36.75
N LEU A 80 -48.28 -3.93 36.88
CA LEU A 80 -46.84 -3.93 37.25
C LEU A 80 -46.21 -5.13 36.44
N GLN A 81 -44.98 -5.68 36.55
CA GLN A 81 -43.78 -5.50 37.38
C GLN A 81 -42.53 -6.08 36.64
N SER A 82 -41.34 -5.96 37.26
CA SER A 82 -40.06 -6.64 36.97
C SER A 82 -39.22 -6.16 35.76
N LEU A 83 -37.89 -6.28 35.91
CA LEU A 83 -36.83 -6.00 34.92
C LEU A 83 -36.79 -4.59 34.28
N LYS A 84 -36.52 -3.54 35.09
CA LYS A 84 -35.90 -2.29 34.59
C LYS A 84 -35.08 -1.55 35.67
N CYS A 85 -33.77 -1.75 35.65
CA CYS A 85 -32.72 -0.95 36.33
C CYS A 85 -31.38 -1.23 35.61
N ARG A 86 -30.56 -0.28 35.20
CA ARG A 86 -30.70 1.20 35.12
C ARG A 86 -30.32 1.66 33.70
N LYS A 87 -31.03 2.64 33.15
CA LYS A 87 -30.54 3.51 32.07
C LYS A 87 -30.48 4.94 32.60
N GLU A 88 -29.44 5.21 33.37
CA GLU A 88 -29.07 6.57 33.81
C GLU A 88 -27.82 6.98 33.03
N GLY A 89 -28.02 7.26 31.73
CA GLY A 89 -26.97 7.84 30.88
C GLY A 89 -26.78 9.29 31.28
N ASN A 90 -25.60 9.61 31.81
CA ASN A 90 -25.40 10.83 32.60
C ASN A 90 -25.54 12.11 31.75
N ALA A 91 -26.55 12.94 32.05
CA ALA A 91 -26.73 14.25 31.41
C ALA A 91 -25.57 15.21 31.75
N ASP A 92 -24.96 15.05 32.91
CA ASP A 92 -23.81 15.85 33.37
C ASP A 92 -22.49 15.46 32.65
N SER A 93 -22.52 14.47 31.73
CA SER A 93 -21.37 14.09 30.90
C SER A 93 -21.10 15.03 29.71
N ALA A 94 -21.81 16.16 29.62
CA ALA A 94 -21.46 17.26 28.71
C ALA A 94 -20.34 18.12 29.29
N ASP A 95 -20.47 18.56 30.55
CA ASP A 95 -19.50 19.43 31.25
C ASP A 95 -18.28 18.67 31.81
N GLN A 96 -18.26 17.34 31.71
CA GLN A 96 -17.07 16.52 32.03
C GLN A 96 -16.17 16.24 30.81
N ARG A 97 -16.51 16.78 29.63
CA ARG A 97 -15.64 16.73 28.44
C ARG A 97 -14.64 17.87 28.54
N LYS A 98 -13.36 17.62 28.23
CA LYS A 98 -12.30 18.63 28.39
C LYS A 98 -12.67 19.95 27.70
N PHE A 99 -13.11 19.91 26.43
CA PHE A 99 -13.62 21.10 25.72
C PHE A 99 -14.73 20.72 24.71
N PRO A 100 -16.01 21.13 24.91
CA PRO A 100 -17.12 20.74 24.02
C PRO A 100 -17.17 21.51 22.69
N GLU A 101 -16.40 22.59 22.55
CA GLU A 101 -16.46 23.52 21.41
C GLU A 101 -16.18 22.85 20.05
N LEU A 102 -15.18 21.96 20.00
CA LEU A 102 -14.76 21.25 18.79
C LEU A 102 -15.84 20.30 18.21
N TYR A 103 -16.88 20.00 18.99
CA TYR A 103 -17.94 19.04 18.65
C TYR A 103 -19.30 19.71 18.39
N ARG A 104 -19.36 21.06 18.39
CA ARG A 104 -20.56 21.80 17.97
C ARG A 104 -20.75 21.73 16.46
N LYS A 105 -21.44 20.68 16.00
CA LYS A 105 -22.22 20.76 14.75
C LYS A 105 -23.45 21.63 14.97
N ASP A 106 -23.77 22.47 13.99
CA ASP A 106 -25.03 23.21 13.94
C ASP A 106 -26.22 22.22 14.00
N ARG A 107 -27.17 22.51 14.90
CA ARG A 107 -28.30 21.63 15.21
C ARG A 107 -29.56 22.04 14.44
N ASP A 108 -29.54 21.87 13.12
CA ASP A 108 -30.77 21.87 12.31
C ASP A 108 -30.74 20.71 11.31
N GLY A 109 -31.62 19.73 11.55
CA GLY A 109 -31.65 18.45 10.82
C GLY A 109 -32.25 17.35 11.69
N ALA A 110 -33.53 17.03 11.49
CA ALA A 110 -34.27 16.09 12.34
C ALA A 110 -33.77 14.65 12.18
N GLY A 111 -33.57 13.96 13.30
CA GLY A 111 -33.09 12.57 13.32
C GLY A 111 -34.21 11.53 13.27
N ALA A 112 -33.90 10.34 12.72
CA ALA A 112 -34.72 9.14 12.81
C ALA A 112 -33.85 7.97 13.30
N THR A 113 -34.26 7.34 14.39
CA THR A 113 -33.63 6.11 14.91
C THR A 113 -34.17 4.87 14.19
N LEU A 114 -33.28 3.98 13.75
CA LEU A 114 -33.63 2.65 13.25
C LEU A 114 -32.98 1.58 14.13
N GLU A 115 -33.76 0.59 14.55
CA GLU A 115 -33.29 -0.53 15.37
C GLU A 115 -32.69 -1.66 14.51
N ALA A 116 -31.71 -2.37 15.05
CA ALA A 116 -30.97 -3.39 14.31
C ALA A 116 -31.68 -4.77 14.36
N SER A 117 -32.19 -5.24 13.21
CA SER A 117 -32.53 -6.65 13.00
C SER A 117 -32.51 -7.05 11.52
N SER A 118 -32.23 -8.33 11.25
CA SER A 118 -32.15 -8.97 9.91
C SER A 118 -31.34 -8.23 8.83
N ILE A 119 -30.09 -8.68 8.63
CA ILE A 119 -29.30 -8.29 7.45
C ILE A 119 -29.95 -8.89 6.19
N SER A 120 -30.50 -8.01 5.35
CA SER A 120 -30.59 -8.24 3.91
C SER A 120 -29.71 -7.20 3.23
N VAL A 121 -29.01 -7.58 2.15
CA VAL A 121 -28.17 -6.64 1.40
C VAL A 121 -29.06 -5.78 0.51
N ALA A 122 -29.74 -4.83 1.16
CA ALA A 122 -30.33 -3.70 0.45
C ALA A 122 -29.18 -2.91 -0.19
N ILE A 123 -29.11 -2.95 -1.52
CA ILE A 123 -28.29 -2.02 -2.29
C ILE A 123 -28.75 -0.62 -1.89
N ALA A 124 -27.89 0.13 -1.19
CA ALA A 124 -28.14 1.52 -0.89
C ALA A 124 -28.44 2.25 -2.20
N GLU A 125 -29.49 3.08 -2.20
CA GLU A 125 -29.90 3.81 -3.40
C GLU A 125 -28.68 4.55 -3.97
N GLN A 126 -28.39 4.32 -5.26
CA GLN A 126 -27.19 4.87 -5.87
C GLN A 126 -27.22 6.39 -5.72
N PRO A 127 -26.20 7.01 -5.09
CA PRO A 127 -26.09 8.46 -5.15
C PRO A 127 -25.98 8.83 -6.63
N SER A 128 -26.87 9.70 -7.10
CA SER A 128 -26.96 10.12 -8.50
C SER A 128 -25.82 11.09 -8.87
N MET A 129 -24.59 10.58 -8.74
CA MET A 129 -23.35 11.25 -9.13
C MET A 129 -23.31 11.34 -10.65
N GLY A 130 -23.90 12.43 -11.18
CA GLY A 130 -24.02 12.72 -12.61
C GLY A 130 -22.68 13.08 -13.27
N MET A 131 -21.68 12.22 -13.13
CA MET A 131 -20.41 12.32 -13.85
C MET A 131 -20.60 11.76 -15.26
N LYS A 132 -20.65 12.65 -16.26
CA LYS A 132 -20.52 12.29 -17.68
C LYS A 132 -19.05 11.98 -18.01
N GLY A 133 -18.48 10.98 -17.34
CA GLY A 133 -17.12 10.50 -17.59
C GLY A 133 -17.10 9.43 -18.69
N ASN A 134 -16.00 9.36 -19.45
CA ASN A 134 -15.75 8.26 -20.36
C ASN A 134 -15.19 7.05 -19.59
N PHE A 135 -16.04 6.39 -18.80
CA PHE A 135 -15.65 5.25 -17.99
C PHE A 135 -15.03 4.14 -18.87
N GLN A 136 -13.94 3.54 -18.40
CA GLN A 136 -13.36 2.34 -18.99
C GLN A 136 -13.52 1.14 -18.07
N LYS A 137 -13.54 -0.05 -18.68
CA LYS A 137 -13.62 -1.33 -17.98
C LYS A 137 -12.35 -1.55 -17.15
N PRO A 138 -12.44 -1.82 -15.84
CA PRO A 138 -11.24 -1.98 -15.02
C PRO A 138 -10.41 -3.21 -15.42
N GLU A 139 -9.09 -3.01 -15.42
CA GLU A 139 -8.08 -4.03 -15.64
C GLU A 139 -8.03 -5.02 -14.46
N VAL A 140 -8.08 -6.33 -14.72
CA VAL A 140 -7.84 -7.38 -13.72
C VAL A 140 -6.34 -7.65 -13.64
N LEU A 141 -5.69 -7.04 -12.65
CA LEU A 141 -4.23 -7.12 -12.47
C LEU A 141 -3.84 -8.27 -11.50
N ALA A 142 -3.31 -9.33 -12.09
CA ALA A 142 -2.97 -10.56 -11.38
C ALA A 142 -1.49 -10.64 -10.93
N PRO A 143 -1.17 -11.36 -9.83
CA PRO A 143 0.18 -11.47 -9.30
C PRO A 143 0.94 -12.69 -9.84
N ALA A 144 2.18 -12.51 -10.27
CA ALA A 144 3.11 -13.62 -10.51
C ALA A 144 4.34 -13.56 -9.58
N GLY A 145 4.66 -14.71 -8.98
CA GLY A 145 5.90 -14.96 -8.23
C GLY A 145 6.93 -15.79 -8.99
N GLY A 146 6.57 -16.25 -10.20
CA GLY A 146 7.33 -17.16 -11.06
C GLY A 146 6.43 -17.73 -12.16
N TRP A 147 7.00 -18.55 -13.05
CA TRP A 147 6.31 -19.11 -14.23
C TRP A 147 4.95 -19.79 -13.95
N PRO A 148 4.79 -20.66 -12.92
CA PRO A 148 3.51 -21.34 -12.69
C PRO A 148 2.36 -20.38 -12.35
N GLN A 149 2.62 -19.35 -11.54
CA GLN A 149 1.65 -18.30 -11.23
C GLN A 149 1.35 -17.41 -12.45
N LEU A 150 2.36 -17.12 -13.27
CA LEU A 150 2.19 -16.30 -14.48
C LEU A 150 1.28 -16.97 -15.50
N LYS A 151 1.49 -18.27 -15.76
CA LYS A 151 0.58 -19.07 -16.60
C LYS A 151 -0.83 -19.13 -16.01
N ALA A 152 -0.95 -19.46 -14.72
CA ALA A 152 -2.23 -19.51 -14.03
C ALA A 152 -3.03 -18.19 -14.09
N ALA A 153 -2.35 -17.03 -14.08
CA ALA A 153 -2.99 -15.73 -14.27
C ALA A 153 -3.52 -15.53 -15.71
N VAL A 154 -2.66 -15.72 -16.72
CA VAL A 154 -3.04 -15.56 -18.14
C VAL A 154 -4.16 -16.52 -18.52
N GLU A 155 -4.01 -17.81 -18.19
CA GLU A 155 -4.97 -18.87 -18.51
C GLU A 155 -6.35 -18.66 -17.86
N ASN A 156 -6.45 -17.84 -16.79
CA ASN A 156 -7.69 -17.52 -16.08
C ASN A 156 -8.17 -16.07 -16.29
N GLY A 157 -7.64 -15.34 -17.29
CA GLY A 157 -8.22 -14.08 -17.77
C GLY A 157 -7.70 -12.80 -17.11
N ALA A 158 -6.44 -12.78 -16.69
CA ALA A 158 -5.77 -11.53 -16.32
C ALA A 158 -5.60 -10.60 -17.54
N ASP A 159 -5.94 -9.31 -17.40
CA ASP A 159 -5.66 -8.30 -18.42
C ASP A 159 -4.18 -7.84 -18.36
N ALA A 160 -3.60 -7.90 -17.16
CA ALA A 160 -2.21 -7.59 -16.88
C ALA A 160 -1.65 -8.46 -15.74
N VAL A 161 -0.33 -8.66 -15.71
CA VAL A 161 0.37 -9.44 -14.67
C VAL A 161 1.52 -8.63 -14.08
N TYR A 162 1.55 -8.47 -12.74
CA TYR A 162 2.68 -7.85 -12.04
C TYR A 162 3.60 -8.87 -11.37
N PHE A 163 4.91 -8.68 -11.56
CA PHE A 163 5.95 -9.59 -11.08
C PHE A 163 7.20 -8.86 -10.59
N GLY A 164 8.09 -9.59 -9.91
CA GLY A 164 9.39 -9.07 -9.44
C GLY A 164 10.54 -9.67 -10.25
N LEU A 165 11.61 -8.89 -10.42
CA LEU A 165 12.90 -9.37 -10.89
C LEU A 165 13.77 -9.86 -9.72
N SER A 166 15.01 -10.29 -9.97
CA SER A 166 15.93 -10.82 -8.95
C SER A 166 16.26 -9.83 -7.82
N LYS A 167 16.18 -8.51 -8.08
CA LYS A 167 16.46 -7.43 -7.13
C LYS A 167 15.31 -6.39 -7.05
N PHE A 168 15.51 -5.35 -6.24
CA PHE A 168 14.71 -4.12 -6.15
C PHE A 168 13.18 -4.25 -5.95
N ASN A 169 12.67 -5.38 -5.47
CA ASN A 169 11.22 -5.59 -5.29
C ASN A 169 10.85 -5.95 -3.85
N ALA A 170 9.64 -5.56 -3.43
CA ALA A 170 9.19 -5.78 -2.06
C ALA A 170 8.79 -7.24 -1.72
N ARG A 171 9.23 -8.23 -2.50
CA ARG A 171 8.95 -9.67 -2.30
C ARG A 171 10.20 -10.52 -2.56
N ALA A 172 11.30 -10.16 -1.89
CA ALA A 172 12.60 -10.86 -1.93
C ALA A 172 12.58 -12.39 -1.65
N ARG A 173 11.45 -12.96 -1.19
CA ARG A 173 11.27 -14.41 -0.96
C ARG A 173 10.36 -15.11 -2.00
N ALA A 174 9.96 -14.41 -3.06
CA ALA A 174 9.39 -15.04 -4.25
C ALA A 174 10.53 -15.60 -5.12
N SER A 175 10.23 -16.57 -6.00
CA SER A 175 11.22 -17.07 -6.95
C SER A 175 11.70 -15.95 -7.89
N ASN A 176 10.79 -15.06 -8.27
CA ASN A 176 11.02 -13.94 -9.19
C ASN A 176 11.59 -14.39 -10.55
N PHE A 177 11.92 -13.43 -11.41
CA PHE A 177 12.49 -13.67 -12.73
C PHE A 177 13.87 -13.00 -12.84
N HIS A 178 14.81 -13.62 -13.54
CA HIS A 178 16.10 -13.00 -13.87
C HIS A 178 15.92 -12.00 -15.03
N PRO A 179 16.49 -10.77 -14.96
CA PRO A 179 16.40 -9.78 -16.03
C PRO A 179 16.82 -10.36 -17.39
N GLU A 180 18.09 -10.68 -17.62
CA GLU A 180 18.53 -11.14 -18.95
C GLU A 180 17.97 -12.50 -19.40
N ARG A 181 17.86 -13.49 -18.48
CA ARG A 181 17.51 -14.88 -18.86
C ARG A 181 16.01 -15.11 -19.01
N ASP A 182 15.18 -14.53 -18.13
CA ASP A 182 13.76 -14.90 -18.04
C ASP A 182 12.83 -13.82 -18.58
N LEU A 183 13.17 -12.52 -18.42
CA LEU A 183 12.32 -11.41 -18.84
C LEU A 183 11.94 -11.44 -20.34
N PRO A 184 12.83 -11.76 -21.30
CA PRO A 184 12.47 -11.76 -22.72
C PRO A 184 11.33 -12.75 -23.02
N ALA A 185 11.48 -13.98 -22.52
CA ALA A 185 10.48 -15.04 -22.68
C ALA A 185 9.19 -14.77 -21.90
N VAL A 186 9.28 -14.09 -20.75
CA VAL A 186 8.10 -13.66 -19.97
C VAL A 186 7.30 -12.62 -20.75
N MET A 187 7.93 -11.56 -21.27
CA MET A 187 7.24 -10.51 -22.01
C MET A 187 6.69 -11.04 -23.33
N GLU A 188 7.47 -11.84 -24.08
CA GLU A 188 7.01 -12.53 -25.29
C GLU A 188 5.75 -13.38 -25.01
N TYR A 189 5.74 -14.16 -23.92
CA TYR A 189 4.59 -14.98 -23.56
C TYR A 189 3.36 -14.12 -23.23
N LEU A 190 3.52 -13.05 -22.44
CA LEU A 190 2.42 -12.15 -22.06
C LEU A 190 1.83 -11.45 -23.30
N HIS A 191 2.68 -10.84 -24.13
CA HIS A 191 2.27 -10.07 -25.31
C HIS A 191 1.64 -10.92 -26.41
N ARG A 192 2.13 -12.15 -26.65
CA ARG A 192 1.47 -13.13 -27.54
C ARG A 192 0.02 -13.38 -27.10
N HIS A 193 -0.23 -13.52 -25.79
CA HIS A 193 -1.56 -13.67 -25.22
C HIS A 193 -2.34 -12.35 -25.06
N GLY A 194 -1.78 -11.20 -25.47
CA GLY A 194 -2.41 -9.89 -25.36
C GLY A 194 -2.49 -9.32 -23.93
N VAL A 195 -1.72 -9.90 -23.00
CA VAL A 195 -1.67 -9.51 -21.58
C VAL A 195 -0.47 -8.57 -21.36
N LYS A 196 -0.63 -7.53 -20.55
CA LYS A 196 0.48 -6.61 -20.21
C LYS A 196 1.38 -7.17 -19.10
N GLY A 197 2.67 -6.83 -19.14
CA GLY A 197 3.65 -7.18 -18.10
C GLY A 197 4.14 -5.97 -17.30
N TYR A 198 3.93 -5.97 -15.98
CA TYR A 198 4.39 -4.90 -15.08
C TYR A 198 5.49 -5.37 -14.12
N VAL A 199 6.68 -4.79 -14.24
CA VAL A 199 7.80 -5.10 -13.34
C VAL A 199 7.73 -4.23 -12.10
N THR A 200 7.77 -4.82 -10.90
CA THR A 200 7.89 -4.03 -9.67
C THR A 200 9.35 -3.73 -9.35
N VAL A 201 9.70 -2.45 -9.29
CA VAL A 201 10.91 -1.94 -8.62
C VAL A 201 10.50 -1.14 -7.37
N ASN A 202 9.66 -1.77 -6.54
CA ASN A 202 8.88 -1.13 -5.49
C ASN A 202 9.56 -1.16 -4.12
N VAL A 203 10.80 -0.69 -4.05
CA VAL A 203 11.57 -0.51 -2.80
C VAL A 203 12.25 0.86 -2.80
N LEU A 204 12.68 1.32 -1.62
CA LEU A 204 13.64 2.42 -1.50
C LEU A 204 15.01 1.98 -2.01
N LEU A 205 15.70 2.84 -2.76
CA LEU A 205 17.06 2.60 -3.25
C LEU A 205 18.10 3.31 -2.37
N PHE A 206 19.30 2.75 -2.29
CA PHE A 206 20.44 3.38 -1.63
C PHE A 206 21.47 3.90 -2.64
N ASP A 207 22.30 4.85 -2.21
CA ASP A 207 23.35 5.46 -3.03
C ASP A 207 24.27 4.44 -3.70
N SER A 208 24.68 3.41 -2.96
CA SER A 208 25.52 2.30 -3.42
C SER A 208 24.78 1.25 -4.28
N GLU A 209 23.51 1.49 -4.61
CA GLU A 209 22.67 0.62 -5.47
C GLU A 209 22.21 1.32 -6.77
N LEU A 210 22.51 2.61 -6.96
CA LEU A 210 21.97 3.41 -8.08
C LEU A 210 22.47 2.90 -9.45
N ASP A 211 23.75 2.55 -9.59
CA ASP A 211 24.32 2.10 -10.86
C ASP A 211 23.72 0.75 -11.31
N GLU A 212 23.58 -0.20 -10.38
CA GLU A 212 22.91 -1.49 -10.65
C GLU A 212 21.41 -1.31 -10.94
N PHE A 213 20.78 -0.29 -10.35
CA PHE A 213 19.41 0.07 -10.68
C PHE A 213 19.28 0.65 -12.10
N GLU A 214 20.24 1.47 -12.55
CA GLU A 214 20.27 1.94 -13.93
C GLU A 214 20.38 0.78 -14.94
N ASP A 215 21.29 -0.17 -14.72
CA ASP A 215 21.40 -1.39 -15.54
C ASP A 215 20.08 -2.19 -15.56
N MET A 216 19.42 -2.33 -14.42
CA MET A 216 18.12 -3.00 -14.30
C MET A 216 17.04 -2.29 -15.13
N VAL A 217 16.95 -0.96 -15.06
CA VAL A 217 15.99 -0.17 -15.85
C VAL A 217 16.27 -0.26 -17.35
N ARG A 218 17.54 -0.25 -17.76
CA ARG A 218 17.96 -0.46 -19.15
C ARG A 218 17.55 -1.85 -19.66
N SER A 219 17.71 -2.90 -18.85
CA SER A 219 17.22 -4.25 -19.18
C SER A 219 15.69 -4.30 -19.29
N ILE A 220 14.96 -3.67 -18.38
CA ILE A 220 13.49 -3.56 -18.40
C ILE A 220 13.00 -2.89 -19.69
N ALA A 221 13.61 -1.76 -20.08
CA ALA A 221 13.22 -1.00 -21.28
C ALA A 221 13.50 -1.78 -22.58
N ARG A 222 14.67 -2.44 -22.69
CA ARG A 222 15.05 -3.26 -23.86
C ARG A 222 14.07 -4.41 -24.14
N HIS A 223 13.45 -4.95 -23.10
CA HIS A 223 12.58 -6.13 -23.19
C HIS A 223 11.07 -5.79 -23.24
N GLY A 224 10.71 -4.55 -23.56
CA GLY A 224 9.32 -4.18 -23.91
C GLY A 224 8.33 -4.14 -22.74
N VAL A 225 8.81 -4.07 -21.49
CA VAL A 225 7.95 -4.04 -20.29
C VAL A 225 6.96 -2.87 -20.37
N ASP A 226 5.66 -3.15 -20.24
CA ASP A 226 4.57 -2.17 -20.43
C ASP A 226 4.63 -1.00 -19.41
N ALA A 227 4.98 -1.31 -18.15
CA ALA A 227 5.14 -0.34 -17.07
C ALA A 227 6.00 -0.87 -15.90
N VAL A 228 6.58 0.04 -15.12
CA VAL A 228 7.26 -0.26 -13.84
C VAL A 228 6.49 0.28 -12.64
N ILE A 229 6.35 -0.54 -11.59
CA ILE A 229 5.70 -0.17 -10.33
C ILE A 229 6.77 0.24 -9.31
N VAL A 230 6.83 1.53 -8.96
CA VAL A 230 7.97 2.18 -8.28
C VAL A 230 7.57 2.74 -6.91
N GLN A 231 8.48 2.76 -5.93
CA GLN A 231 8.30 3.47 -4.64
C GLN A 231 9.17 4.73 -4.56
N ASP A 232 10.45 4.59 -4.86
CA ASP A 232 11.49 5.59 -4.61
C ASP A 232 11.39 6.76 -5.61
N ILE A 233 11.43 8.01 -5.11
CA ILE A 233 11.27 9.20 -5.96
C ILE A 233 12.51 9.47 -6.83
N GLY A 234 13.71 9.15 -6.33
CA GLY A 234 14.93 9.14 -7.11
C GLY A 234 14.87 8.10 -8.23
N ALA A 235 14.35 6.91 -7.95
CA ALA A 235 14.11 5.89 -8.98
C ALA A 235 13.16 6.39 -10.09
N VAL A 236 12.08 7.11 -9.74
CA VAL A 236 11.16 7.70 -10.74
C VAL A 236 11.90 8.68 -11.66
N LYS A 237 12.75 9.55 -11.11
CA LYS A 237 13.59 10.50 -11.87
C LYS A 237 14.57 9.76 -12.78
N MET A 238 15.30 8.78 -12.24
CA MET A 238 16.21 7.94 -13.02
C MET A 238 15.49 7.24 -14.17
N ILE A 239 14.33 6.61 -13.93
CA ILE A 239 13.59 5.93 -14.99
C ILE A 239 13.21 6.90 -16.11
N LYS A 240 12.68 8.09 -15.80
CA LYS A 240 12.33 9.07 -16.85
C LYS A 240 13.53 9.66 -17.57
N SER A 241 14.72 9.68 -16.97
CA SER A 241 15.95 10.08 -17.64
C SER A 241 16.62 8.93 -18.43
N ILE A 242 16.41 7.67 -18.06
CA ILE A 242 16.91 6.49 -18.78
C ILE A 242 16.01 6.13 -19.95
N SER A 243 14.69 5.98 -19.73
CA SER A 243 13.67 5.79 -20.77
C SER A 243 12.46 6.69 -20.47
N PRO A 244 12.34 7.83 -21.16
CA PRO A 244 11.19 8.73 -21.01
C PRO A 244 9.85 8.04 -21.32
N ASN A 245 9.86 7.08 -22.26
CA ASN A 245 8.70 6.38 -22.78
C ASN A 245 8.23 5.19 -21.92
N LEU A 246 9.02 4.73 -20.95
CA LEU A 246 8.60 3.68 -20.01
C LEU A 246 7.55 4.24 -19.02
N ASN A 247 6.39 3.59 -18.94
CA ASN A 247 5.32 3.99 -18.01
C ASN A 247 5.70 3.70 -16.56
N ILE A 248 5.27 4.58 -15.65
CA ILE A 248 5.60 4.51 -14.23
C ILE A 248 4.31 4.49 -13.43
N HIS A 249 4.10 3.40 -12.69
CA HIS A 249 2.97 3.22 -11.79
C HIS A 249 3.43 3.47 -10.34
N GLY A 250 2.84 4.45 -9.67
CA GLY A 250 3.16 4.79 -8.28
C GLY A 250 2.69 3.71 -7.32
N SER A 251 3.61 3.04 -6.63
CA SER A 251 3.30 1.97 -5.68
C SER A 251 2.50 2.49 -4.49
N THR A 252 1.66 1.63 -3.90
CA THR A 252 0.99 1.89 -2.61
C THR A 252 1.99 2.22 -1.48
N GLN A 253 3.27 1.83 -1.64
CA GLN A 253 4.36 2.20 -0.74
C GLN A 253 4.82 3.67 -0.84
N MET A 254 4.28 4.46 -1.79
CA MET A 254 4.38 5.93 -1.80
C MET A 254 3.38 6.58 -0.82
N SER A 255 2.56 5.79 -0.12
CA SER A 255 1.57 6.23 0.88
C SER A 255 0.47 7.18 0.36
N ILE A 256 0.24 7.22 -0.97
CA ILE A 256 -0.66 8.19 -1.62
C ILE A 256 -2.12 7.91 -1.23
N THR A 257 -2.74 8.92 -0.61
CA THR A 257 -4.04 8.82 0.08
C THR A 257 -4.94 10.06 -0.10
N SER A 258 -4.47 11.12 -0.77
CA SER A 258 -5.25 12.30 -1.17
C SER A 258 -5.03 12.65 -2.65
N ALA A 259 -5.85 13.56 -3.18
CA ALA A 259 -5.71 14.07 -4.55
C ALA A 259 -4.38 14.85 -4.75
N GLU A 260 -3.90 15.57 -3.74
CA GLU A 260 -2.58 16.21 -3.79
C GLU A 260 -1.44 15.20 -3.88
N GLY A 261 -1.56 14.06 -3.18
CA GLY A 261 -0.57 12.98 -3.30
C GLY A 261 -0.53 12.37 -4.71
N VAL A 262 -1.68 12.30 -5.39
CA VAL A 262 -1.77 11.91 -6.81
C VAL A 262 -1.17 12.97 -7.73
N LYS A 263 -1.50 14.25 -7.50
CA LYS A 263 -0.96 15.39 -8.26
C LYS A 263 0.57 15.46 -8.14
N PHE A 264 1.12 15.20 -6.95
CA PHE A 264 2.56 15.09 -6.70
C PHE A 264 3.19 14.00 -7.56
N ALA A 265 2.67 12.77 -7.48
CA ALA A 265 3.20 11.63 -8.22
C ALA A 265 3.19 11.89 -9.73
N ARG A 266 2.09 12.44 -10.26
CA ARG A 266 1.96 12.84 -11.66
C ARG A 266 3.04 13.85 -12.06
N ARG A 267 3.33 14.89 -11.25
CA ARG A 267 4.41 15.86 -11.54
C ARG A 267 5.78 15.20 -11.72
N GLN A 268 6.02 14.07 -11.06
CA GLN A 268 7.27 13.31 -11.20
C GLN A 268 7.30 12.37 -12.42
N GLY A 269 6.20 12.25 -13.18
CA GLY A 269 6.11 11.39 -14.38
C GLY A 269 5.37 10.06 -14.17
N VAL A 270 4.59 9.92 -13.11
CA VAL A 270 3.73 8.75 -12.84
C VAL A 270 2.44 8.79 -13.68
N SER A 271 2.15 7.72 -14.42
CA SER A 271 0.97 7.57 -15.29
C SER A 271 -0.26 6.99 -14.57
N ARG A 272 -0.04 6.10 -13.58
CA ARG A 272 -1.06 5.41 -12.77
C ARG A 272 -0.69 5.46 -11.29
N VAL A 273 -1.65 5.62 -10.37
CA VAL A 273 -1.37 5.55 -8.92
C VAL A 273 -2.09 4.37 -8.27
N VAL A 274 -1.33 3.53 -7.56
CA VAL A 274 -1.86 2.51 -6.65
C VAL A 274 -2.10 3.15 -5.28
N LEU A 275 -3.36 3.41 -4.94
CA LEU A 275 -3.70 4.13 -3.69
C LEU A 275 -3.40 3.32 -2.41
N GLY A 276 -3.44 4.02 -1.27
CA GLY A 276 -3.50 3.40 0.05
C GLY A 276 -4.67 2.43 0.18
N ARG A 277 -4.46 1.32 0.91
CA ARG A 277 -5.47 0.27 1.16
C ARG A 277 -6.43 0.64 2.29
N GLU A 278 -6.20 1.80 2.89
CA GLU A 278 -6.88 2.38 4.05
C GLU A 278 -8.00 3.36 3.65
N LEU A 279 -8.29 3.48 2.35
CA LEU A 279 -9.36 4.31 1.81
C LEU A 279 -10.67 3.53 1.64
N SER A 280 -11.79 4.22 1.83
CA SER A 280 -13.13 3.80 1.44
C SER A 280 -13.43 4.10 -0.04
N VAL A 281 -14.44 3.43 -0.61
CA VAL A 281 -14.87 3.71 -1.99
C VAL A 281 -15.32 5.17 -2.16
N THR A 282 -15.91 5.77 -1.12
CA THR A 282 -16.29 7.21 -1.11
C THR A 282 -15.07 8.12 -1.17
N GLU A 283 -14.00 7.80 -0.43
CA GLU A 283 -12.74 8.57 -0.46
C GLU A 283 -12.04 8.41 -1.82
N ILE A 284 -12.01 7.19 -2.39
CA ILE A 284 -11.47 6.92 -3.73
C ILE A 284 -12.24 7.73 -4.80
N ALA A 285 -13.58 7.72 -4.76
CA ALA A 285 -14.41 8.51 -5.68
C ALA A 285 -14.20 10.03 -5.51
N SER A 286 -13.91 10.49 -4.29
CA SER A 286 -13.57 11.90 -4.03
C SER A 286 -12.23 12.29 -4.68
N ILE A 287 -11.20 11.43 -4.55
CA ILE A 287 -9.90 11.61 -5.23
C ILE A 287 -10.09 11.63 -6.75
N GLN A 288 -10.78 10.63 -7.31
CA GLN A 288 -11.02 10.54 -8.77
C GLN A 288 -11.78 11.78 -9.29
N LYS A 289 -12.71 12.33 -8.52
CA LYS A 289 -13.46 13.54 -8.85
C LYS A 289 -12.59 14.81 -8.83
N GLU A 290 -11.60 14.91 -7.94
CA GLU A 290 -10.72 16.08 -7.85
C GLU A 290 -9.54 16.05 -8.83
N ILE A 291 -9.10 14.85 -9.27
CA ILE A 291 -8.09 14.71 -10.31
C ILE A 291 -8.68 14.64 -11.72
N GLY A 292 -9.97 14.31 -11.88
CA GLY A 292 -10.61 14.18 -13.20
C GLY A 292 -9.83 13.21 -14.12
N GLU A 293 -9.40 13.70 -15.28
CA GLU A 293 -8.62 12.94 -16.27
C GLU A 293 -7.10 13.24 -16.19
N GLU A 294 -6.61 13.77 -15.06
CA GLU A 294 -5.19 14.16 -14.88
C GLU A 294 -4.18 12.98 -14.91
N LEU A 295 -4.62 11.73 -14.72
CA LEU A 295 -3.77 10.53 -14.82
C LEU A 295 -4.08 9.74 -16.11
N MET A 296 -3.05 9.55 -16.95
CA MET A 296 -3.15 8.82 -18.23
C MET A 296 -3.70 7.38 -18.07
N GLU A 297 -3.25 6.67 -17.04
CA GLU A 297 -3.61 5.27 -16.78
C GLU A 297 -4.47 5.11 -15.50
N GLY A 298 -4.96 6.22 -14.96
CA GLY A 298 -5.96 6.29 -13.90
C GLY A 298 -5.55 5.74 -12.52
N ILE A 299 -6.55 5.29 -11.76
CA ILE A 299 -6.39 4.83 -10.37
C ILE A 299 -6.41 3.30 -10.28
N GLU A 300 -5.49 2.76 -9.48
CA GLU A 300 -5.42 1.35 -9.14
C GLU A 300 -5.59 1.13 -7.63
N ILE A 301 -6.24 0.03 -7.25
CA ILE A 301 -6.40 -0.37 -5.85
C ILE A 301 -6.18 -1.87 -5.68
N PHE A 302 -5.88 -2.29 -4.46
CA PHE A 302 -5.97 -3.70 -4.10
C PHE A 302 -7.43 -4.08 -3.83
N VAL A 303 -7.87 -5.21 -4.38
CA VAL A 303 -9.23 -5.77 -4.18
C VAL A 303 -9.23 -7.09 -3.41
N HIS A 304 -8.10 -7.81 -3.36
CA HIS A 304 -8.05 -9.13 -2.73
C HIS A 304 -6.71 -9.48 -2.11
N GLY A 305 -6.73 -10.34 -1.09
CA GLY A 305 -5.55 -10.96 -0.50
C GLY A 305 -5.10 -10.36 0.83
N ALA A 306 -3.79 -10.35 1.08
CA ALA A 306 -3.25 -10.09 2.41
C ALA A 306 -3.31 -8.60 2.81
N LEU A 307 -4.36 -8.21 3.52
CA LEU A 307 -4.50 -6.87 4.11
C LEU A 307 -3.43 -6.63 5.17
N CYS A 308 -2.73 -5.50 5.06
CA CYS A 308 -1.82 -4.99 6.09
C CYS A 308 -2.60 -4.14 7.10
N VAL A 309 -2.07 -4.00 8.31
CA VAL A 309 -2.62 -3.08 9.33
C VAL A 309 -2.02 -1.67 9.23
N SER A 310 -0.81 -1.56 8.67
CA SER A 310 -0.01 -0.34 8.63
C SER A 310 0.01 0.25 7.23
N TYR A 311 -0.05 1.57 7.15
CA TYR A 311 0.15 2.34 5.92
C TYR A 311 1.43 1.90 5.21
N SER A 312 1.30 1.70 3.91
CA SER A 312 2.36 1.13 3.09
C SER A 312 3.44 2.17 2.81
N GLY A 313 4.69 1.85 3.09
CA GLY A 313 5.81 2.81 3.10
C GLY A 313 6.11 3.44 4.47
N GLN A 314 5.32 3.15 5.52
CA GLN A 314 5.38 3.82 6.82
C GLN A 314 5.45 2.82 8.01
N CYS A 315 6.18 1.70 7.86
CA CYS A 315 6.19 0.61 8.83
C CYS A 315 7.61 0.16 9.19
N PHE A 316 8.16 0.67 10.31
CA PHE A 316 9.55 0.44 10.71
C PHE A 316 9.75 -0.77 11.65
N SER A 317 8.69 -1.55 11.93
CA SER A 317 8.70 -2.74 12.82
C SER A 317 9.74 -3.82 12.50
N SER A 318 10.23 -3.89 11.26
CA SER A 318 11.25 -4.88 10.87
C SER A 318 12.68 -4.32 10.93
N GLU A 319 12.85 -2.99 10.83
CA GLU A 319 14.14 -2.33 11.06
C GLU A 319 14.46 -2.26 12.55
N ALA A 320 13.47 -1.84 13.38
CA ALA A 320 13.61 -1.74 14.83
C ALA A 320 14.13 -3.03 15.49
N TRP A 321 13.71 -4.20 14.99
CA TRP A 321 14.06 -5.51 15.55
C TRP A 321 15.07 -6.30 14.69
N GLY A 322 15.84 -5.59 13.85
CA GLY A 322 17.12 -6.05 13.32
C GLY A 322 17.18 -6.36 11.83
N GLY A 323 17.89 -5.50 11.08
CA GLY A 323 18.54 -5.83 9.80
C GLY A 323 17.62 -6.20 8.63
N ARG A 324 16.35 -5.78 8.66
CA ARG A 324 15.31 -6.18 7.68
C ARG A 324 14.34 -5.05 7.38
N SER A 325 14.40 -4.46 6.19
CA SER A 325 13.48 -3.37 5.86
C SER A 325 12.13 -3.92 5.39
N ALA A 326 11.05 -3.51 6.07
CA ALA A 326 9.70 -3.82 5.59
C ALA A 326 9.37 -3.06 4.31
N ASN A 327 9.85 -1.82 4.19
CA ASN A 327 9.74 -0.96 3.01
C ASN A 327 10.54 -1.52 1.81
N ARG A 328 11.61 -2.29 2.06
CA ARG A 328 12.36 -3.05 1.04
C ARG A 328 12.00 -4.55 0.99
N GLY A 329 10.80 -4.92 1.44
CA GLY A 329 10.21 -6.26 1.22
C GLY A 329 10.61 -7.37 2.18
N GLN A 330 11.49 -7.11 3.15
CA GLN A 330 11.97 -8.09 4.14
C GLN A 330 11.05 -8.20 5.38
N CYS A 331 9.84 -7.63 5.33
CA CYS A 331 8.87 -7.54 6.44
C CYS A 331 8.77 -8.82 7.30
N ALA A 332 9.01 -8.68 8.60
CA ALA A 332 8.96 -9.76 9.59
C ALA A 332 7.53 -10.20 9.97
N GLN A 333 6.51 -9.40 9.60
CA GLN A 333 5.10 -9.54 9.98
C GLN A 333 4.87 -9.41 11.49
N ALA A 334 5.58 -8.50 12.14
CA ALA A 334 5.47 -8.13 13.55
C ALA A 334 4.02 -7.99 14.07
N CYS A 335 3.12 -7.37 13.28
CA CYS A 335 1.69 -7.21 13.61
C CYS A 335 0.89 -8.52 13.75
N ARG A 336 1.52 -9.68 13.49
CA ARG A 336 0.97 -11.03 13.68
C ARG A 336 1.52 -11.75 14.93
N LEU A 337 2.29 -11.05 15.76
CA LEU A 337 2.66 -11.50 17.11
C LEU A 337 1.50 -11.26 18.10
N PRO A 338 1.43 -12.00 19.21
CA PRO A 338 0.50 -11.71 20.29
C PRO A 338 1.02 -10.55 21.16
N TYR A 339 0.11 -9.71 21.64
CA TYR A 339 0.38 -8.57 22.51
C TYR A 339 -0.62 -8.54 23.67
N GLU A 340 -0.19 -8.13 24.87
CA GLU A 340 -1.10 -7.75 25.94
C GLU A 340 -1.51 -6.28 25.80
N LEU A 341 -2.76 -5.96 26.09
CA LEU A 341 -3.24 -4.58 26.14
C LEU A 341 -3.02 -4.01 27.55
N LEU A 342 -2.19 -2.99 27.68
CA LEU A 342 -2.09 -2.17 28.89
C LEU A 342 -2.92 -0.90 28.72
N VAL A 343 -3.65 -0.52 29.77
CA VAL A 343 -4.43 0.72 29.84
C VAL A 343 -4.08 1.40 31.16
N ASN A 344 -3.55 2.64 31.09
CA ASN A 344 -3.06 3.40 32.24
C ASN A 344 -2.08 2.57 33.11
N GLY A 345 -1.08 1.96 32.46
CA GLY A 345 -0.08 1.07 33.06
C GLY A 345 -0.58 -0.32 33.51
N LYS A 346 -1.89 -0.60 33.42
CA LYS A 346 -2.51 -1.83 33.95
C LYS A 346 -2.97 -2.76 32.83
N ARG A 347 -2.64 -4.06 32.96
CA ARG A 347 -3.05 -5.13 32.03
C ARG A 347 -4.58 -5.26 32.01
N LYS A 348 -5.20 -5.01 30.85
CA LYS A 348 -6.61 -5.32 30.60
C LYS A 348 -6.77 -6.80 30.26
N PRO A 349 -7.68 -7.56 30.92
CA PRO A 349 -8.03 -8.91 30.48
C PRO A 349 -8.73 -8.88 29.11
N MET A 350 -8.28 -9.72 28.18
CA MET A 350 -8.73 -9.75 26.77
C MET A 350 -9.24 -11.14 26.32
N GLU A 351 -9.51 -12.06 27.27
CA GLU A 351 -9.95 -13.44 27.00
C GLU A 351 -9.05 -14.19 25.99
N ASP A 352 -9.57 -14.50 24.79
CA ASP A 352 -8.88 -15.18 23.70
C ASP A 352 -8.34 -14.22 22.62
N VAL A 353 -8.45 -12.91 22.83
CA VAL A 353 -7.95 -11.87 21.92
C VAL A 353 -6.50 -11.54 22.29
N LYS A 354 -5.57 -11.94 21.42
CA LYS A 354 -4.11 -11.72 21.60
C LYS A 354 -3.48 -10.97 20.42
N TYR A 355 -4.03 -11.12 19.22
CA TYR A 355 -3.43 -10.62 17.97
C TYR A 355 -3.99 -9.25 17.60
N LEU A 356 -3.77 -8.27 18.48
CA LEU A 356 -4.38 -6.93 18.49
C LEU A 356 -4.15 -6.09 17.22
N LEU A 357 -3.18 -6.47 16.39
CA LEU A 357 -2.82 -5.78 15.13
C LEU A 357 -2.98 -6.67 13.88
N SER A 358 -3.63 -7.84 13.97
CA SER A 358 -3.83 -8.75 12.83
C SER A 358 -5.26 -8.66 12.26
N PRO A 359 -5.48 -7.94 11.15
CA PRO A 359 -6.79 -7.89 10.49
C PRO A 359 -7.15 -9.21 9.80
N GLN A 360 -8.41 -9.33 9.39
CA GLN A 360 -8.86 -10.32 8.39
C GLN A 360 -8.25 -10.03 7.00
N ASP A 361 -8.47 -10.91 6.00
CA ASP A 361 -7.98 -10.73 4.63
C ASP A 361 -8.97 -9.96 3.75
N LEU A 362 -8.45 -9.26 2.73
CA LEU A 362 -9.22 -8.39 1.86
C LEU A 362 -10.01 -9.20 0.82
N MET A 363 -11.28 -8.87 0.64
CA MET A 363 -12.12 -9.27 -0.48
C MET A 363 -13.10 -8.15 -0.80
N ALA A 364 -12.99 -7.58 -2.00
CA ALA A 364 -13.81 -6.48 -2.50
C ALA A 364 -14.71 -6.89 -3.68
N VAL A 365 -14.91 -8.19 -3.91
CA VAL A 365 -15.61 -8.71 -5.10
C VAL A 365 -17.07 -8.26 -5.16
N GLU A 366 -17.75 -8.09 -4.02
CA GLU A 366 -19.09 -7.50 -3.94
C GLU A 366 -19.12 -5.97 -4.15
N LEU A 367 -17.96 -5.30 -4.12
CA LEU A 367 -17.84 -3.84 -4.29
C LEU A 367 -17.39 -3.41 -5.70
N VAL A 368 -17.10 -4.37 -6.60
CA VAL A 368 -16.68 -4.10 -7.98
C VAL A 368 -17.59 -3.09 -8.71
N PRO A 369 -18.94 -3.11 -8.60
CA PRO A 369 -19.80 -2.11 -9.25
C PRO A 369 -19.58 -0.69 -8.70
N GLN A 370 -19.40 -0.55 -7.39
CA GLN A 370 -19.13 0.73 -6.74
C GLN A 370 -17.73 1.24 -7.08
N LEU A 371 -16.76 0.34 -7.28
CA LEU A 371 -15.40 0.67 -7.71
C LEU A 371 -15.35 1.14 -9.16
N ILE A 372 -16.11 0.50 -10.06
CA ILE A 372 -16.35 0.99 -11.44
C ILE A 372 -16.96 2.39 -11.39
N SER A 373 -18.03 2.59 -10.61
CA SER A 373 -18.68 3.90 -10.44
C SER A 373 -17.80 4.96 -9.78
N ALA A 374 -16.76 4.56 -9.05
CA ALA A 374 -15.74 5.45 -8.49
C ALA A 374 -14.61 5.78 -9.49
N GLY A 375 -14.66 5.25 -10.72
CA GLY A 375 -13.69 5.50 -11.79
C GLY A 375 -12.38 4.73 -11.66
N VAL A 376 -12.33 3.69 -10.82
CA VAL A 376 -11.13 2.84 -10.66
C VAL A 376 -10.80 2.13 -11.97
N SER A 377 -9.56 2.22 -12.41
CA SER A 377 -9.09 1.74 -13.71
C SER A 377 -8.39 0.37 -13.64
N SER A 378 -7.94 -0.05 -12.45
CA SER A 378 -7.28 -1.36 -12.24
C SER A 378 -7.58 -1.96 -10.86
N LEU A 379 -7.89 -3.26 -10.84
CA LEU A 379 -8.23 -4.05 -9.66
C LEU A 379 -7.13 -5.09 -9.40
N LYS A 380 -6.27 -4.81 -8.40
CA LYS A 380 -5.06 -5.58 -8.10
C LYS A 380 -5.30 -6.68 -7.07
N ILE A 381 -4.87 -7.90 -7.38
CA ILE A 381 -4.92 -9.06 -6.48
C ILE A 381 -3.56 -9.26 -5.81
N GLU A 382 -3.46 -9.16 -4.47
CA GLU A 382 -2.19 -9.42 -3.77
C GLU A 382 -1.93 -10.93 -3.61
N GLY A 383 -0.90 -11.43 -4.30
CA GLY A 383 -0.63 -12.87 -4.31
C GLY A 383 0.76 -13.35 -4.76
N ARG A 384 1.79 -12.50 -4.85
CA ARG A 384 3.10 -12.93 -5.40
C ARG A 384 3.84 -14.03 -4.59
N LEU A 385 3.40 -14.30 -3.35
CA LEU A 385 3.88 -15.40 -2.50
C LEU A 385 2.82 -16.52 -2.33
N LYS A 386 1.91 -16.66 -3.30
CA LYS A 386 0.82 -17.66 -3.30
C LYS A 386 1.08 -18.74 -4.33
N SER A 387 0.37 -19.85 -4.19
CA SER A 387 0.43 -20.96 -5.14
C SER A 387 -0.36 -20.64 -6.42
N PRO A 388 -0.10 -21.33 -7.54
CA PRO A 388 -0.81 -21.11 -8.81
C PRO A 388 -2.32 -21.27 -8.69
N GLU A 389 -2.79 -22.14 -7.81
CA GLU A 389 -4.22 -22.41 -7.54
C GLU A 389 -4.94 -21.16 -7.02
N TYR A 390 -4.30 -20.42 -6.10
CA TYR A 390 -4.84 -19.15 -5.61
C TYR A 390 -4.89 -18.12 -6.74
N VAL A 391 -3.84 -18.03 -7.56
CA VAL A 391 -3.78 -17.06 -8.66
C VAL A 391 -4.84 -17.37 -9.72
N ALA A 392 -5.00 -18.64 -10.12
CA ALA A 392 -6.04 -19.10 -11.03
C ALA A 392 -7.45 -18.76 -10.51
N LEU A 393 -7.79 -19.20 -9.30
CA LEU A 393 -9.12 -18.97 -8.71
C LEU A 393 -9.43 -17.48 -8.56
N THR A 394 -8.50 -16.71 -8.01
CA THR A 394 -8.75 -15.28 -7.74
C THR A 394 -8.84 -14.48 -9.03
N THR A 395 -7.96 -14.73 -10.01
CA THR A 395 -8.04 -14.08 -11.32
C THR A 395 -9.37 -14.41 -12.01
N LYS A 396 -9.76 -15.69 -12.07
CA LYS A 396 -11.03 -16.11 -12.67
C LYS A 396 -12.24 -15.44 -12.01
N VAL A 397 -12.32 -15.46 -10.68
CA VAL A 397 -13.47 -14.90 -9.96
C VAL A 397 -13.56 -13.37 -10.09
N TYR A 398 -12.43 -12.65 -10.20
CA TYR A 398 -12.46 -11.21 -10.50
C TYR A 398 -12.74 -10.90 -11.98
N ARG A 399 -12.27 -11.73 -12.93
CA ARG A 399 -12.68 -11.63 -14.35
C ARG A 399 -14.20 -11.77 -14.49
N GLU A 400 -14.78 -12.84 -13.94
CA GLU A 400 -16.24 -13.08 -13.91
C GLU A 400 -17.00 -11.90 -13.29
N ALA A 401 -16.55 -11.41 -12.13
CA ALA A 401 -17.20 -10.31 -11.42
C ALA A 401 -17.11 -8.96 -12.16
N VAL A 402 -15.95 -8.63 -12.74
CA VAL A 402 -15.76 -7.40 -13.53
C VAL A 402 -16.56 -7.46 -14.82
N ASP A 403 -16.63 -8.61 -15.49
CA ASP A 403 -17.37 -8.74 -16.74
C ASP A 403 -18.87 -8.58 -16.51
N LYS A 404 -19.45 -9.28 -15.53
CA LYS A 404 -20.86 -9.13 -15.14
C LYS A 404 -21.17 -7.70 -14.64
N ALA A 405 -20.28 -7.09 -13.86
CA ALA A 405 -20.49 -5.72 -13.38
C ALA A 405 -20.41 -4.69 -14.52
N TRP A 406 -19.49 -4.87 -15.47
CA TRP A 406 -19.31 -3.97 -16.60
C TRP A 406 -20.46 -4.06 -17.62
N GLU A 407 -20.97 -5.26 -17.89
CA GLU A 407 -22.16 -5.46 -18.71
C GLU A 407 -23.36 -4.70 -18.13
N LEU A 408 -23.64 -4.91 -16.84
CA LEU A 408 -24.72 -4.24 -16.11
C LEU A 408 -24.56 -2.71 -16.04
N PHE A 409 -23.32 -2.22 -15.97
CA PHE A 409 -23.01 -0.78 -15.98
C PHE A 409 -23.16 -0.16 -17.37
N SER A 410 -22.82 -0.90 -18.42
CA SER A 410 -22.89 -0.43 -19.82
C SER A 410 -24.30 -0.50 -20.39
N SER A 411 -25.13 -1.44 -19.93
CA SER A 411 -26.52 -1.56 -20.37
C SER A 411 -27.40 -0.50 -19.71
N SER A 412 -27.83 0.53 -20.45
CA SER A 412 -28.75 1.58 -19.99
C SER A 412 -30.18 1.10 -19.67
N SER A 413 -30.39 -0.20 -19.42
CA SER A 413 -31.68 -0.83 -19.21
C SER A 413 -32.00 -0.96 -17.72
N SER A 414 -33.05 -0.29 -17.26
CA SER A 414 -33.57 -0.38 -15.88
C SER A 414 -34.30 -1.72 -15.60
N SER A 415 -33.75 -2.85 -16.07
CA SER A 415 -34.44 -4.13 -16.21
C SER A 415 -34.31 -5.05 -14.99
N SER A 416 -35.16 -4.78 -13.99
CA SER A 416 -35.60 -5.72 -12.94
C SER A 416 -34.59 -6.16 -11.85
N LYS A 417 -35.08 -6.24 -10.61
CA LYS A 417 -34.34 -6.73 -9.44
C LYS A 417 -34.21 -8.27 -9.46
N LYS A 418 -33.28 -8.81 -10.25
CA LYS A 418 -32.90 -10.25 -10.23
C LYS A 418 -31.40 -10.42 -9.97
N ASP A 419 -31.09 -11.32 -9.03
CA ASP A 419 -29.78 -11.73 -8.51
C ASP A 419 -28.59 -10.80 -8.80
N THR A 420 -28.40 -9.87 -7.86
CA THR A 420 -27.32 -8.88 -7.84
C THR A 420 -26.01 -9.42 -7.26
N SER A 421 -25.91 -10.73 -6.93
CA SER A 421 -24.62 -11.30 -6.55
C SER A 421 -23.73 -11.44 -7.78
N LEU A 422 -22.52 -10.87 -7.74
CA LEU A 422 -21.56 -11.02 -8.85
C LEU A 422 -20.94 -12.42 -8.92
N ILE A 423 -20.91 -13.14 -7.79
CA ILE A 423 -20.31 -14.47 -7.69
C ILE A 423 -21.26 -15.46 -7.01
N SER A 424 -21.05 -16.76 -7.24
CA SER A 424 -21.81 -17.80 -6.55
C SER A 424 -21.34 -17.97 -5.09
N GLU A 425 -22.22 -18.46 -4.21
CA GLU A 425 -21.82 -18.86 -2.84
C GLU A 425 -20.74 -19.95 -2.83
N LEU A 426 -20.69 -20.80 -3.86
CA LEU A 426 -19.63 -21.77 -4.03
C LEU A 426 -18.29 -21.08 -4.30
N SER A 427 -18.25 -20.10 -5.20
CA SER A 427 -17.04 -19.29 -5.48
C SER A 427 -16.57 -18.54 -4.23
N ARG A 428 -17.49 -17.99 -3.42
CA ARG A 428 -17.16 -17.32 -2.14
C ARG A 428 -16.56 -18.29 -1.12
N ARG A 429 -17.14 -19.49 -0.99
CA ARG A 429 -16.60 -20.59 -0.14
C ARG A 429 -15.21 -21.03 -0.62
N GLU A 430 -14.99 -21.16 -1.92
CA GLU A 430 -13.70 -21.53 -2.50
C GLU A 430 -12.62 -20.48 -2.21
N LEU A 431 -12.92 -19.19 -2.38
CA LEU A 431 -12.00 -18.10 -1.99
C LEU A 431 -11.65 -18.18 -0.49
N GLN A 432 -12.63 -18.40 0.38
CA GLN A 432 -12.41 -18.58 1.82
C GLN A 432 -11.53 -19.80 2.12
N GLN A 433 -11.78 -20.91 1.41
CA GLN A 433 -11.05 -22.17 1.59
C GLN A 433 -9.58 -22.07 1.17
N VAL A 434 -9.26 -21.32 0.11
CA VAL A 434 -7.87 -21.15 -0.34
C VAL A 434 -7.14 -20.08 0.49
N PHE A 435 -7.78 -18.96 0.86
CA PHE A 435 -7.14 -17.97 1.73
C PHE A 435 -8.06 -17.01 2.50
N ALA A 436 -8.52 -17.43 3.68
CA ALA A 436 -9.05 -16.55 4.72
C ALA A 436 -8.35 -16.73 6.10
N ARG A 437 -7.95 -15.63 6.76
CA ARG A 437 -7.57 -15.57 8.19
C ARG A 437 -8.81 -15.56 9.10
N ALA A 438 -9.56 -16.65 9.11
CA ALA A 438 -10.78 -16.76 9.91
C ALA A 438 -10.51 -16.80 11.42
N GLN A 439 -11.48 -16.32 12.20
CA GLN A 439 -11.35 -16.05 13.64
C GLN A 439 -12.51 -16.67 14.44
N ASP A 440 -13.75 -16.49 13.98
CA ASP A 440 -14.97 -17.08 14.56
C ASP A 440 -16.13 -17.06 13.54
N GLU A 441 -17.34 -17.34 14.00
CA GLU A 441 -18.57 -17.40 13.17
C GLU A 441 -19.03 -16.07 12.58
N ASN A 442 -18.64 -14.93 13.17
CA ASN A 442 -18.92 -13.58 12.66
C ASN A 442 -17.74 -13.00 11.88
N HIS A 443 -16.56 -13.59 12.03
CA HIS A 443 -15.29 -13.17 11.45
C HIS A 443 -14.70 -14.32 10.61
N ASN A 444 -15.35 -14.58 9.47
CA ASN A 444 -15.07 -15.69 8.57
C ASN A 444 -13.69 -15.60 7.85
N GLY A 445 -12.95 -14.51 8.07
CA GLY A 445 -11.60 -14.27 7.58
C GLY A 445 -11.51 -13.46 6.29
N LEU A 446 -12.63 -13.09 5.68
CA LEU A 446 -12.71 -12.22 4.50
C LEU A 446 -13.50 -10.94 4.84
N THR A 447 -12.99 -9.79 4.44
CA THR A 447 -13.59 -8.48 4.68
C THR A 447 -13.33 -7.52 3.53
N PRO A 448 -14.23 -6.57 3.23
CA PRO A 448 -13.94 -5.41 2.38
C PRO A 448 -12.80 -4.51 2.89
N GLY A 449 -12.25 -4.78 4.08
CA GLY A 449 -11.17 -4.01 4.68
C GLY A 449 -11.67 -2.61 5.04
N PHE A 450 -11.00 -1.59 4.52
CA PHE A 450 -11.35 -0.18 4.73
C PHE A 450 -12.29 0.37 3.63
N LEU A 451 -12.65 -0.42 2.61
CA LEU A 451 -13.46 0.04 1.47
C LEU A 451 -14.87 0.51 1.89
N GLU A 452 -15.40 -0.02 3.00
CA GLU A 452 -16.67 0.42 3.62
C GLU A 452 -16.49 1.47 4.76
N GLY A 453 -15.30 2.07 4.87
CA GLY A 453 -14.88 2.90 6.00
C GLY A 453 -14.16 2.12 7.11
N PRO A 454 -13.70 2.80 8.20
CA PRO A 454 -12.75 2.22 9.15
C PRO A 454 -13.24 0.99 9.95
N ARG A 455 -14.56 0.90 10.19
CA ARG A 455 -15.31 -0.24 10.75
C ARG A 455 -14.53 -1.08 11.76
N HIS A 456 -13.94 -0.41 12.75
CA HIS A 456 -12.86 -0.98 13.54
C HIS A 456 -13.22 -2.32 14.21
N GLN A 457 -14.48 -2.48 14.66
CA GLN A 457 -15.01 -3.69 15.30
C GLN A 457 -14.96 -4.93 14.40
N ARG A 458 -15.22 -4.78 13.09
CA ARG A 458 -15.24 -5.87 12.08
C ARG A 458 -13.83 -6.24 11.60
N LEU A 459 -12.92 -5.27 11.54
CA LEU A 459 -11.63 -5.43 10.88
C LEU A 459 -10.67 -6.38 11.62
N VAL A 460 -10.53 -6.17 12.94
CA VAL A 460 -9.62 -6.93 13.80
C VAL A 460 -10.42 -7.63 14.90
N ARG A 461 -10.46 -8.97 14.84
CA ARG A 461 -10.97 -9.82 15.92
C ARG A 461 -9.82 -10.23 16.85
N GLY A 462 -8.69 -10.63 16.28
CA GLY A 462 -7.45 -10.89 17.03
C GLY A 462 -7.35 -12.23 17.77
N ARG A 463 -8.10 -13.28 17.37
CA ARG A 463 -7.93 -14.64 17.92
C ARG A 463 -6.70 -15.35 17.35
N ASN A 464 -6.43 -15.15 16.06
CA ASN A 464 -5.46 -15.98 15.32
C ASN A 464 -4.85 -15.22 14.11
N PRO A 465 -3.52 -15.28 13.87
CA PRO A 465 -2.89 -14.62 12.73
C PRO A 465 -2.83 -15.48 11.45
N ARG A 466 -3.25 -16.76 11.49
CA ARG A 466 -3.08 -17.74 10.41
C ARG A 466 -4.34 -17.93 9.56
N HIS A 467 -4.14 -18.45 8.35
CA HIS A 467 -5.23 -18.99 7.53
C HIS A 467 -5.92 -20.16 8.25
N ARG A 468 -7.25 -20.27 8.08
CA ARG A 468 -8.08 -21.34 8.66
C ARG A 468 -8.96 -22.10 7.65
N GLY A 469 -9.38 -21.44 6.57
CA GLY A 469 -10.40 -21.97 5.66
C GLY A 469 -11.81 -21.74 6.19
N ILE A 470 -12.73 -22.69 5.95
CA ILE A 470 -14.16 -22.55 6.27
C ILE A 470 -14.45 -23.02 7.71
N LEU A 471 -15.33 -22.33 8.46
CA LEU A 471 -15.81 -22.82 9.75
C LEU A 471 -16.72 -24.04 9.54
N VAL A 472 -16.41 -25.17 10.18
CA VAL A 472 -17.25 -26.38 10.17
C VAL A 472 -18.23 -26.36 11.35
N GLY A 473 -17.79 -25.96 12.53
CA GLY A 473 -18.60 -26.10 13.74
C GLY A 473 -17.85 -25.84 15.04
N LYS A 474 -18.44 -26.28 16.16
CA LYS A 474 -17.86 -26.24 17.50
C LYS A 474 -17.92 -27.63 18.15
N VAL A 475 -16.90 -28.02 18.92
CA VAL A 475 -16.86 -29.33 19.60
C VAL A 475 -17.89 -29.39 20.74
N GLU A 476 -18.75 -30.39 20.73
CA GLU A 476 -19.69 -30.69 21.83
C GLU A 476 -19.09 -31.66 22.85
N GLY A 477 -18.23 -32.58 22.40
CA GLY A 477 -17.56 -33.57 23.24
C GLY A 477 -16.60 -34.46 22.45
N VAL A 478 -15.87 -35.31 23.17
CA VAL A 478 -14.95 -36.32 22.62
C VAL A 478 -15.47 -37.70 23.02
N GLU A 479 -15.44 -38.66 22.10
CA GLU A 479 -16.01 -40.00 22.26
C GLU A 479 -15.02 -41.07 21.74
N ASP A 480 -15.24 -42.34 22.07
CA ASP A 480 -14.33 -43.41 21.67
C ASP A 480 -14.21 -43.51 20.13
N GLY A 481 -13.04 -43.13 19.62
CA GLY A 481 -12.70 -43.12 18.20
C GLY A 481 -13.12 -41.86 17.42
N GLY A 482 -13.59 -40.79 18.06
CA GLY A 482 -13.97 -39.57 17.34
C GLY A 482 -14.25 -38.33 18.20
N VAL A 483 -14.69 -37.26 17.53
CA VAL A 483 -15.09 -35.99 18.15
C VAL A 483 -16.52 -35.66 17.73
N ARG A 484 -17.39 -35.33 18.70
CA ARG A 484 -18.75 -34.87 18.42
C ARG A 484 -18.73 -33.37 18.15
N ILE A 485 -19.22 -32.97 16.98
CA ILE A 485 -19.17 -31.59 16.49
C ILE A 485 -20.60 -31.11 16.22
N LYS A 486 -20.93 -29.93 16.75
CA LYS A 486 -22.09 -29.14 16.32
C LYS A 486 -21.71 -28.42 15.05
N VAL A 487 -22.12 -28.99 13.93
CA VAL A 487 -21.85 -28.52 12.57
C VAL A 487 -22.73 -27.32 12.25
N CYS A 488 -22.12 -26.28 11.68
CA CYS A 488 -22.76 -25.09 11.11
C CYS A 488 -22.20 -24.68 9.73
N GLY A 489 -21.23 -25.43 9.21
CA GLY A 489 -20.69 -25.30 7.86
C GLY A 489 -20.34 -26.66 7.25
N PRO A 490 -19.93 -26.71 5.98
CA PRO A 490 -19.83 -27.97 5.23
C PRO A 490 -18.72 -28.90 5.73
N ILE A 491 -19.05 -30.15 6.01
CA ILE A 491 -18.10 -31.25 6.26
C ILE A 491 -18.52 -32.54 5.55
N LYS A 492 -17.53 -33.25 4.98
CA LYS A 492 -17.68 -34.56 4.35
C LYS A 492 -16.44 -35.44 4.54
N ARG A 493 -16.56 -36.71 4.15
CA ARG A 493 -15.44 -37.66 4.15
C ARG A 493 -14.31 -37.20 3.22
N GLY A 494 -13.08 -37.22 3.73
CA GLY A 494 -11.87 -36.79 3.02
C GLY A 494 -11.44 -35.35 3.28
N ASP A 495 -12.28 -34.51 3.88
CA ASP A 495 -11.91 -33.15 4.30
C ASP A 495 -10.75 -33.17 5.30
N GLY A 496 -9.87 -32.16 5.24
CA GLY A 496 -8.91 -31.88 6.31
C GLY A 496 -9.49 -30.87 7.29
N VAL A 497 -9.42 -31.15 8.59
CA VAL A 497 -9.88 -30.23 9.65
C VAL A 497 -8.83 -29.99 10.74
N VAL A 498 -8.92 -28.84 11.40
CA VAL A 498 -8.10 -28.48 12.58
C VAL A 498 -8.99 -28.00 13.73
N PHE A 499 -8.58 -28.32 14.97
CA PHE A 499 -9.24 -27.91 16.20
C PHE A 499 -8.54 -26.68 16.80
N ASP A 500 -9.28 -25.59 16.94
CA ASP A 500 -8.82 -24.27 17.37
C ASP A 500 -9.32 -23.96 18.79
N ARG A 501 -8.38 -24.03 19.73
CA ARG A 501 -8.53 -23.73 21.16
C ARG A 501 -8.35 -22.25 21.55
N GLY A 502 -8.02 -21.36 20.62
CA GLY A 502 -7.70 -19.94 20.92
C GLY A 502 -6.28 -19.71 21.45
N ALA A 503 -5.38 -20.68 21.24
CA ALA A 503 -3.94 -20.58 21.56
C ALA A 503 -3.11 -21.07 20.36
N PRO A 504 -3.12 -20.38 19.20
CA PRO A 504 -2.41 -20.80 18.00
C PRO A 504 -0.88 -20.81 18.16
N GLU A 505 -0.32 -20.16 19.18
CA GLU A 505 1.08 -20.32 19.60
C GLU A 505 1.42 -21.79 19.96
N GLU A 506 0.46 -22.59 20.41
CA GLU A 506 0.66 -24.01 20.68
C GLU A 506 0.64 -24.89 19.41
N LYS A 507 1.06 -26.16 19.56
CA LYS A 507 0.73 -27.23 18.61
C LYS A 507 -0.80 -27.37 18.52
N GLU A 508 -1.37 -27.33 17.32
CA GLU A 508 -2.78 -27.60 17.08
C GLU A 508 -2.99 -29.09 16.71
N GLU A 509 -4.16 -29.66 17.01
CA GLU A 509 -4.55 -31.00 16.54
C GLU A 509 -5.41 -30.89 15.28
N GLY A 510 -5.22 -31.78 14.31
CA GLY A 510 -5.97 -31.78 13.06
C GLY A 510 -5.60 -32.97 12.18
N GLY A 511 -6.48 -33.33 11.26
CA GLY A 511 -6.35 -34.52 10.42
C GLY A 511 -7.49 -34.68 9.41
N SER A 512 -7.40 -35.72 8.59
CA SER A 512 -8.42 -36.03 7.58
C SER A 512 -9.61 -36.78 8.16
N VAL A 513 -10.81 -36.33 7.80
CA VAL A 513 -12.10 -36.93 8.17
C VAL A 513 -12.26 -38.29 7.48
N TYR A 514 -12.25 -39.36 8.26
CA TYR A 514 -12.39 -40.73 7.76
C TYR A 514 -13.85 -41.14 7.61
N GLU A 515 -14.72 -40.69 8.52
CA GLU A 515 -16.15 -40.99 8.56
C GLU A 515 -16.92 -39.90 9.34
N VAL A 516 -18.16 -39.62 8.93
CA VAL A 516 -19.11 -38.75 9.63
C VAL A 516 -20.34 -39.59 9.97
N ILE A 517 -20.80 -39.54 11.23
CA ILE A 517 -21.86 -40.41 11.75
C ILE A 517 -23.01 -39.58 12.33
N ASP A 518 -24.25 -39.89 11.92
CA ASP A 518 -25.45 -39.24 12.41
C ASP A 518 -25.88 -39.71 13.82
N SER A 519 -26.89 -39.07 14.40
CA SER A 519 -27.45 -39.43 15.71
C SER A 519 -28.14 -40.80 15.78
N ARG A 520 -28.23 -41.52 14.65
CA ARG A 520 -28.76 -42.89 14.55
C ARG A 520 -27.63 -43.92 14.32
N GLY A 521 -26.36 -43.51 14.43
CA GLY A 521 -25.20 -44.36 14.21
C GLY A 521 -24.88 -44.66 12.75
N ARG A 522 -25.48 -43.94 11.79
CA ARG A 522 -25.33 -44.19 10.35
C ARG A 522 -24.22 -43.33 9.75
N SER A 523 -23.38 -43.95 8.93
CA SER A 523 -22.35 -43.29 8.12
C SER A 523 -23.01 -42.39 7.05
N VAL A 524 -22.68 -41.10 7.04
CA VAL A 524 -23.21 -40.06 6.14
C VAL A 524 -22.08 -39.26 5.49
N ALA A 525 -22.39 -38.40 4.51
CA ALA A 525 -21.41 -37.58 3.78
C ALA A 525 -20.27 -38.42 3.18
N ARG A 526 -20.64 -39.52 2.50
CA ARG A 526 -19.75 -40.64 2.16
C ARG A 526 -19.00 -40.45 0.84
N THR A 527 -19.54 -39.61 -0.03
CA THR A 527 -18.98 -39.25 -1.35
C THR A 527 -18.50 -37.80 -1.37
N SER A 528 -17.75 -37.39 -2.39
CA SER A 528 -17.26 -36.01 -2.56
C SER A 528 -18.36 -34.95 -2.71
N ASN A 529 -19.59 -35.40 -3.00
CA ASN A 529 -20.72 -34.57 -3.39
C ASN A 529 -21.82 -34.53 -2.31
N GLU A 530 -21.66 -35.29 -1.22
CA GLU A 530 -22.52 -35.25 -0.04
C GLU A 530 -21.80 -34.49 1.07
N GLU A 531 -22.30 -33.32 1.47
CA GLU A 531 -21.84 -32.60 2.67
C GLU A 531 -22.96 -32.50 3.71
N VAL A 532 -22.62 -32.59 5.00
CA VAL A 532 -23.51 -32.13 6.08
C VAL A 532 -23.14 -30.72 6.49
N THR A 533 -24.14 -29.87 6.68
CA THR A 533 -23.98 -28.42 6.90
C THR A 533 -24.60 -27.94 8.21
N SER A 534 -25.48 -28.74 8.83
CA SER A 534 -26.09 -28.44 10.13
C SER A 534 -26.44 -29.72 10.91
N GLY A 535 -26.19 -29.72 12.22
CA GLY A 535 -26.55 -30.82 13.12
C GLY A 535 -25.46 -31.20 14.12
N SER A 536 -25.67 -32.27 14.89
CA SER A 536 -24.63 -32.89 15.74
C SER A 536 -24.21 -34.22 15.12
N PHE A 537 -22.91 -34.34 14.84
CA PHE A 537 -22.33 -35.52 14.20
C PHE A 537 -21.09 -36.00 14.94
N LEU A 538 -20.89 -37.31 15.01
CA LEU A 538 -19.63 -37.90 15.47
C LEU A 538 -18.69 -38.03 14.26
N VAL A 539 -17.56 -37.33 14.30
CA VAL A 539 -16.56 -37.30 13.23
C VAL A 539 -15.36 -38.14 13.65
N LYS A 540 -15.00 -39.12 12.83
CA LYS A 540 -13.89 -40.07 13.08
C LYS A 540 -12.70 -39.80 12.19
N PHE A 541 -11.53 -40.19 12.69
CA PHE A 541 -10.22 -39.95 12.10
C PHE A 541 -9.42 -41.25 11.97
N GLY A 542 -8.28 -41.20 11.27
CA GLY A 542 -7.35 -42.34 11.23
C GLY A 542 -6.83 -42.73 12.62
N LYS A 543 -6.47 -44.01 12.82
CA LYS A 543 -5.88 -44.48 14.08
C LYS A 543 -4.65 -43.63 14.42
N ASN A 544 -4.59 -43.16 15.67
CA ASN A 544 -3.52 -42.30 16.21
C ASN A 544 -3.29 -40.97 15.46
N ALA A 545 -4.25 -40.49 14.65
CA ALA A 545 -4.11 -39.23 13.90
C ALA A 545 -4.22 -37.96 14.77
N LEU A 546 -4.85 -38.04 15.95
CA LEU A 546 -5.10 -36.92 16.85
C LEU A 546 -4.73 -37.29 18.30
N GLU A 547 -4.13 -36.37 19.05
CA GLU A 547 -4.10 -36.47 20.50
C GLU A 547 -5.43 -35.98 21.09
N LEU A 548 -6.47 -36.84 21.13
CA LEU A 548 -7.83 -36.46 21.54
C LEU A 548 -7.91 -35.73 22.90
N ARG A 549 -6.98 -36.01 23.84
CA ARG A 549 -6.79 -35.29 25.11
C ARG A 549 -6.53 -33.77 24.96
N ARG A 550 -6.22 -33.31 23.75
CA ARG A 550 -5.94 -31.91 23.39
C ARG A 550 -7.09 -31.26 22.60
N VAL A 551 -8.24 -31.92 22.48
CA VAL A 551 -9.48 -31.35 21.90
C VAL A 551 -10.47 -31.08 23.03
N GLY A 552 -10.86 -29.83 23.21
CA GLY A 552 -11.78 -29.37 24.26
C GLY A 552 -13.21 -29.15 23.77
N ARG A 553 -14.19 -29.27 24.67
CA ARG A 553 -15.56 -28.83 24.40
C ARG A 553 -15.57 -27.31 24.23
N GLY A 554 -16.11 -26.83 23.12
CA GLY A 554 -16.10 -25.41 22.73
C GLY A 554 -15.00 -25.03 21.73
N ASP A 555 -14.02 -25.90 21.46
CA ASP A 555 -13.02 -25.67 20.39
C ASP A 555 -13.73 -25.45 19.04
N LEU A 556 -13.24 -24.47 18.26
CA LEU A 556 -13.74 -24.24 16.90
C LEU A 556 -13.14 -25.28 15.96
N VAL A 557 -13.91 -25.77 15.00
CA VAL A 557 -13.44 -26.72 13.98
C VAL A 557 -13.42 -26.03 12.62
N TRP A 558 -12.26 -25.99 11.98
CA TRP A 558 -12.07 -25.35 10.68
C TRP A 558 -11.70 -26.37 9.60
N LYS A 559 -12.30 -26.28 8.41
CA LYS A 559 -11.90 -27.03 7.22
C LYS A 559 -10.66 -26.38 6.60
N THR A 560 -9.52 -27.05 6.71
CA THR A 560 -8.23 -26.62 6.16
C THR A 560 -7.95 -27.20 4.76
N ARG A 561 -8.75 -28.17 4.31
CA ARG A 561 -8.63 -28.81 2.98
C ARG A 561 -9.96 -29.40 2.53
N ASP A 562 -10.32 -29.20 1.26
CA ASP A 562 -11.43 -29.89 0.59
C ASP A 562 -10.93 -30.53 -0.72
N ALA A 563 -10.89 -31.87 -0.77
CA ALA A 563 -10.29 -32.58 -1.90
C ALA A 563 -11.05 -32.40 -3.25
N ALA A 564 -12.31 -31.96 -3.22
CA ALA A 564 -13.04 -31.62 -4.44
C ALA A 564 -12.62 -30.24 -4.98
N VAL A 565 -12.38 -29.29 -4.06
CA VAL A 565 -11.84 -27.96 -4.41
C VAL A 565 -10.41 -28.08 -4.91
N ASP A 566 -9.54 -28.85 -4.25
CA ASP A 566 -8.18 -29.13 -4.73
C ASP A 566 -8.17 -29.60 -6.19
N LYS A 567 -9.00 -30.60 -6.53
CA LYS A 567 -9.08 -31.16 -7.88
C LYS A 567 -9.61 -30.15 -8.91
N LYS A 568 -10.54 -29.27 -8.51
CA LYS A 568 -11.03 -28.16 -9.35
C LYS A 568 -9.90 -27.16 -9.61
N LEU A 569 -9.14 -26.80 -8.59
CA LEU A 569 -8.02 -25.87 -8.67
C LEU A 569 -6.88 -26.41 -9.54
N GLU A 570 -6.52 -27.70 -9.38
CA GLU A 570 -5.58 -28.37 -10.29
C GLU A 570 -6.04 -28.28 -11.76
N ALA A 571 -7.34 -28.40 -12.03
CA ALA A 571 -7.88 -28.27 -13.38
C ALA A 571 -7.84 -26.82 -13.92
N LEU A 572 -7.96 -25.80 -13.06
CA LEU A 572 -7.78 -24.39 -13.44
C LEU A 572 -6.31 -24.01 -13.70
N VAL A 573 -5.35 -24.76 -13.14
CA VAL A 573 -3.90 -24.58 -13.35
C VAL A 573 -3.36 -25.45 -14.50
N LYS A 574 -4.05 -26.54 -14.84
CA LYS A 574 -3.71 -27.43 -15.98
C LYS A 574 -4.49 -27.07 -17.25
N GLY A 575 -5.53 -26.23 -17.15
CA GLY A 575 -6.54 -26.05 -18.19
C GLY A 575 -6.08 -25.41 -19.51
N GLY A 576 -5.04 -24.56 -19.50
CA GLY A 576 -4.41 -24.05 -20.72
C GLY A 576 -3.30 -24.95 -21.27
N GLY A 577 -2.92 -26.00 -20.55
CA GLY A 577 -1.94 -27.00 -20.98
C GLY A 577 -2.56 -28.14 -21.77
N GLU A 578 -2.10 -28.32 -23.00
CA GLU A 578 -2.18 -29.57 -23.78
C GLU A 578 -3.59 -30.16 -24.04
N ARG A 579 -4.25 -29.64 -25.09
CA ARG A 579 -4.98 -30.51 -26.05
C ARG A 579 -4.11 -30.84 -27.27
N GLY A 580 -2.93 -31.39 -27.02
CA GLY A 580 -2.09 -31.97 -28.06
C GLY A 580 -2.52 -33.41 -28.37
N GLY A 581 -2.91 -33.69 -29.60
CA GLY A 581 -3.19 -35.05 -30.08
C GLY A 581 -4.68 -35.39 -30.30
N HIS A 582 -5.06 -35.49 -31.58
CA HIS A 582 -6.22 -36.22 -32.11
C HIS A 582 -7.61 -35.92 -31.51
N GLY A 583 -8.29 -34.91 -32.07
CA GLY A 583 -9.73 -34.68 -31.86
C GLY A 583 -10.26 -33.51 -32.69
N GLY A 584 -10.68 -33.77 -33.93
CA GLY A 584 -11.14 -32.73 -34.85
C GLY A 584 -12.55 -32.21 -34.53
N GLY A 585 -12.65 -31.12 -33.75
CA GLY A 585 -13.91 -30.42 -33.46
C GLY A 585 -13.70 -28.91 -33.35
N ALA A 586 -14.44 -28.13 -34.13
CA ALA A 586 -14.22 -26.70 -34.33
C ALA A 586 -14.95 -25.82 -33.30
N GLU A 587 -14.73 -26.06 -32.00
CA GLU A 587 -15.49 -25.41 -30.92
C GLU A 587 -14.67 -25.20 -29.63
N GLY A 588 -13.34 -25.27 -29.72
CA GLY A 588 -12.42 -25.28 -28.56
C GLY A 588 -11.36 -24.17 -28.58
N ALA A 589 -11.77 -22.91 -28.54
CA ALA A 589 -10.89 -21.81 -28.16
C ALA A 589 -11.00 -21.56 -26.64
N SER A 590 -9.89 -21.24 -25.96
CA SER A 590 -9.93 -20.89 -24.54
C SER A 590 -10.62 -19.54 -24.35
N GLU A 591 -11.41 -19.37 -23.28
CA GLU A 591 -12.04 -18.09 -22.93
C GLU A 591 -11.01 -16.99 -22.65
N SER A 592 -9.82 -17.40 -22.18
CA SER A 592 -8.63 -16.57 -21.92
C SER A 592 -7.78 -16.24 -23.15
N ALA A 593 -8.14 -16.71 -24.35
CA ALA A 593 -7.48 -16.26 -25.57
C ALA A 593 -7.88 -14.81 -25.90
N ALA A 594 -6.95 -14.02 -26.44
CA ALA A 594 -7.18 -12.61 -26.75
C ALA A 594 -8.21 -12.43 -27.86
N GLY A 595 -9.16 -11.54 -27.64
CA GLY A 595 -10.22 -11.27 -28.60
C GLY A 595 -9.72 -10.49 -29.83
N VAL A 596 -10.04 -10.98 -31.02
CA VAL A 596 -9.79 -10.28 -32.30
C VAL A 596 -11.07 -10.16 -33.12
N SER A 597 -11.22 -9.00 -33.77
CA SER A 597 -12.21 -8.76 -34.82
C SER A 597 -11.55 -9.02 -36.17
N ILE A 598 -12.20 -9.78 -37.05
CA ILE A 598 -11.68 -10.07 -38.38
C ILE A 598 -12.62 -9.51 -39.44
N LYS A 599 -12.08 -8.72 -40.36
CA LYS A 599 -12.79 -8.18 -41.53
C LYS A 599 -12.30 -8.89 -42.79
N VAL A 600 -13.23 -9.36 -43.60
CA VAL A 600 -13.00 -9.98 -44.91
C VAL A 600 -13.53 -9.05 -45.98
N SER A 601 -12.72 -8.78 -47.00
CA SER A 601 -13.13 -7.94 -48.13
C SER A 601 -12.56 -8.42 -49.46
N GLY A 602 -13.26 -8.11 -50.55
CA GLY A 602 -12.81 -8.45 -51.89
C GLY A 602 -13.93 -8.33 -52.93
N GLU A 603 -13.54 -8.09 -54.17
CA GLU A 603 -14.43 -7.96 -55.33
C GLU A 603 -14.04 -9.00 -56.39
N LEU A 604 -14.96 -9.31 -57.31
CA LEU A 604 -14.68 -10.17 -58.45
C LEU A 604 -13.47 -9.64 -59.24
N GLY A 605 -12.47 -10.50 -59.50
CA GLY A 605 -11.23 -10.11 -60.17
C GLY A 605 -10.19 -9.40 -59.30
N LYS A 606 -10.44 -9.21 -58.00
CA LYS A 606 -9.45 -8.75 -57.00
C LYS A 606 -9.12 -9.86 -56.00
N GLN A 607 -7.97 -9.78 -55.33
CA GLN A 607 -7.61 -10.71 -54.24
C GLN A 607 -8.54 -10.52 -53.04
N LEU A 608 -8.83 -11.61 -52.32
CA LEU A 608 -9.51 -11.54 -51.03
C LEU A 608 -8.51 -11.09 -49.97
N THR A 609 -8.88 -10.07 -49.20
CA THR A 609 -8.12 -9.58 -48.04
C THR A 609 -8.75 -10.09 -46.75
N ILE A 610 -7.92 -10.51 -45.81
CA ILE A 610 -8.26 -10.74 -44.40
C ILE A 610 -7.50 -9.72 -43.56
N ILE A 611 -8.22 -8.95 -42.77
CA ILE A 611 -7.68 -7.99 -41.80
C ILE A 611 -8.04 -8.51 -40.41
N ALA A 612 -7.05 -8.77 -39.57
CA ALA A 612 -7.23 -9.17 -38.18
C ALA A 612 -6.81 -8.02 -37.26
N GLU A 613 -7.77 -7.50 -36.49
CA GLU A 613 -7.62 -6.36 -35.59
C GLU A 613 -7.85 -6.81 -34.14
N ASP A 614 -7.01 -6.36 -33.20
CA ASP A 614 -7.19 -6.65 -31.77
C ASP A 614 -7.74 -5.47 -30.97
N GLN A 615 -8.05 -5.71 -29.69
CA GLN A 615 -8.66 -4.71 -28.80
C GLN A 615 -7.79 -3.47 -28.52
N LEU A 616 -6.52 -3.46 -28.95
CA LEU A 616 -5.64 -2.28 -28.88
C LEU A 616 -5.44 -1.61 -30.26
N GLY A 617 -6.21 -2.00 -31.28
CA GLY A 617 -6.13 -1.43 -32.63
C GLY A 617 -4.89 -1.87 -33.43
N ARG A 618 -4.17 -2.92 -33.00
CA ARG A 618 -3.09 -3.54 -33.79
C ARG A 618 -3.72 -4.35 -34.92
N VAL A 619 -3.12 -4.31 -36.11
CA VAL A 619 -3.71 -4.83 -37.35
C VAL A 619 -2.70 -5.64 -38.15
N GLY A 620 -2.96 -6.94 -38.31
CA GLY A 620 -2.29 -7.78 -39.30
C GLY A 620 -3.14 -7.99 -40.55
N ARG A 621 -2.52 -8.05 -41.73
CA ARG A 621 -3.21 -8.16 -43.02
C ARG A 621 -2.65 -9.30 -43.86
N GLY A 622 -3.51 -10.19 -44.34
CA GLY A 622 -3.14 -11.19 -45.33
C GLY A 622 -4.03 -11.18 -46.57
N THR A 623 -3.51 -11.75 -47.66
CA THR A 623 -4.17 -11.72 -48.98
C THR A 623 -4.06 -13.06 -49.70
N THR A 624 -5.12 -13.46 -50.42
CA THR A 624 -5.07 -14.65 -51.28
C THR A 624 -4.15 -14.40 -52.48
N MET A 625 -3.47 -15.43 -52.98
CA MET A 625 -2.64 -15.28 -54.18
C MET A 625 -3.54 -15.15 -55.41
N SER A 626 -4.55 -16.01 -55.50
CA SER A 626 -5.62 -15.95 -56.49
C SER A 626 -6.54 -14.76 -56.26
N VAL A 627 -7.08 -14.23 -57.36
CA VAL A 627 -8.23 -13.32 -57.34
C VAL A 627 -9.53 -14.10 -57.10
N LEU A 628 -10.54 -13.42 -56.55
CA LEU A 628 -11.89 -13.94 -56.42
C LEU A 628 -12.51 -14.18 -57.80
N GLN A 629 -12.95 -15.41 -58.03
CA GLN A 629 -13.62 -15.86 -59.25
C GLN A 629 -15.13 -15.95 -59.04
N GLU A 630 -15.90 -16.05 -60.11
CA GLU A 630 -17.35 -16.31 -60.02
C GLU A 630 -17.58 -17.77 -59.60
N ALA A 631 -18.46 -18.00 -58.63
CA ALA A 631 -18.68 -19.32 -58.07
C ALA A 631 -19.48 -20.22 -59.03
N THR A 632 -18.85 -21.27 -59.56
CA THR A 632 -19.51 -22.31 -60.37
C THR A 632 -20.42 -23.24 -59.55
N SER A 633 -20.66 -22.93 -58.27
CA SER A 633 -21.49 -23.68 -57.31
C SER A 633 -21.86 -22.75 -56.14
N LYS A 634 -21.96 -23.23 -54.90
CA LYS A 634 -22.19 -22.35 -53.73
C LYS A 634 -20.94 -21.47 -53.52
N GLY A 635 -21.11 -20.15 -53.63
CA GLY A 635 -20.06 -19.17 -53.33
C GLY A 635 -19.73 -19.07 -51.84
N LEU A 636 -18.77 -18.20 -51.51
CA LEU A 636 -18.40 -17.88 -50.13
C LEU A 636 -19.60 -17.33 -49.35
N ASP A 637 -19.76 -17.79 -48.12
CA ASP A 637 -20.77 -17.31 -47.17
C ASP A 637 -20.18 -17.12 -45.78
N GLU A 638 -20.92 -16.46 -44.88
CA GLU A 638 -20.42 -16.17 -43.54
C GLU A 638 -20.14 -17.45 -42.73
N GLU A 639 -20.92 -18.52 -42.91
CA GLU A 639 -20.75 -19.78 -42.18
C GLU A 639 -19.43 -20.48 -42.53
N SER A 640 -19.13 -20.61 -43.83
CA SER A 640 -17.88 -21.21 -44.34
C SER A 640 -16.66 -20.34 -44.05
N LEU A 641 -16.79 -19.02 -44.10
CA LEU A 641 -15.76 -18.08 -43.68
C LEU A 641 -15.52 -18.19 -42.16
N ARG A 642 -16.55 -18.13 -41.33
CA ARG A 642 -16.45 -18.29 -39.86
C ARG A 642 -15.80 -19.62 -39.47
N LYS A 643 -16.13 -20.70 -40.17
CA LYS A 643 -15.54 -22.04 -39.96
C LYS A 643 -14.08 -22.18 -40.40
N SER A 644 -13.59 -21.38 -41.34
CA SER A 644 -12.20 -21.42 -41.82
C SER A 644 -11.30 -20.38 -41.12
N ILE A 645 -11.86 -19.20 -40.84
CA ILE A 645 -11.21 -18.06 -40.18
C ILE A 645 -11.17 -18.24 -38.66
N GLY A 646 -12.25 -18.72 -38.02
CA GLY A 646 -12.33 -18.90 -36.57
C GLY A 646 -11.40 -19.98 -35.99
N LEU A 647 -10.72 -20.77 -36.83
CA LEU A 647 -9.75 -21.78 -36.41
C LEU A 647 -8.39 -21.15 -36.01
N LEU A 648 -8.39 -20.37 -34.93
CA LEU A 648 -7.25 -19.64 -34.35
C LEU A 648 -6.50 -20.43 -33.25
N GLY A 649 -6.82 -21.73 -33.09
CA GLY A 649 -6.22 -22.59 -32.06
C GLY A 649 -4.68 -22.60 -32.12
N GLY A 650 -4.04 -22.47 -30.96
CA GLY A 650 -2.57 -22.42 -30.82
C GLY A 650 -1.93 -21.04 -31.04
N THR A 651 -2.69 -20.02 -31.46
CA THR A 651 -2.15 -18.66 -31.71
C THR A 651 -2.34 -17.67 -30.56
N GLY A 652 -3.00 -18.10 -29.47
CA GLY A 652 -3.37 -17.21 -28.35
C GLY A 652 -4.57 -16.29 -28.62
N LEU A 653 -5.22 -16.41 -29.78
CA LEU A 653 -6.33 -15.55 -30.23
C LEU A 653 -7.68 -16.28 -30.26
N ARG A 654 -8.79 -15.54 -30.11
CA ARG A 654 -10.16 -16.00 -30.40
C ARG A 654 -10.95 -14.96 -31.19
N LEU A 655 -11.78 -15.44 -32.11
CA LEU A 655 -12.65 -14.60 -32.93
C LEU A 655 -13.80 -14.01 -32.08
N LEU A 656 -13.88 -12.69 -31.98
CA LEU A 656 -15.01 -11.98 -31.39
C LEU A 656 -16.07 -11.66 -32.44
N HIS A 657 -15.65 -10.95 -33.49
CA HIS A 657 -16.50 -10.46 -34.56
C HIS A 657 -15.94 -10.87 -35.92
N LEU A 658 -16.83 -11.18 -36.87
CA LEU A 658 -16.48 -11.43 -38.26
C LEU A 658 -17.31 -10.50 -39.14
N ASP A 659 -16.67 -9.56 -39.80
CA ASP A 659 -17.30 -8.68 -40.78
C ASP A 659 -17.02 -9.19 -42.20
N VAL A 660 -18.08 -9.56 -42.93
CA VAL A 660 -18.02 -9.96 -44.34
C VAL A 660 -18.77 -8.98 -45.26
N SER A 661 -19.24 -7.83 -44.74
CA SER A 661 -20.06 -6.86 -45.47
C SER A 661 -19.37 -6.24 -46.71
N ALA A 662 -18.04 -6.31 -46.75
CA ALA A 662 -17.19 -5.80 -47.83
C ALA A 662 -16.70 -6.89 -48.81
N LEU A 663 -17.33 -8.08 -48.80
CA LEU A 663 -17.05 -9.18 -49.73
C LEU A 663 -18.18 -9.27 -50.78
N ALA A 664 -17.81 -9.30 -52.06
CA ALA A 664 -18.75 -9.48 -53.15
C ALA A 664 -19.40 -10.88 -53.11
N GLY A 665 -20.73 -10.92 -53.07
CA GLY A 665 -21.50 -12.16 -53.09
C GLY A 665 -21.32 -12.96 -54.39
N GLY A 666 -21.50 -14.28 -54.32
CA GLY A 666 -21.34 -15.17 -55.48
C GLY A 666 -19.89 -15.42 -55.90
N THR A 667 -18.91 -15.00 -55.09
CA THR A 667 -17.48 -15.21 -55.37
C THR A 667 -16.94 -16.52 -54.78
N PHE A 668 -15.79 -16.96 -55.29
CA PHE A 668 -15.06 -18.17 -54.87
C PHE A 668 -13.54 -17.94 -54.84
N VAL A 669 -12.86 -18.55 -53.87
CA VAL A 669 -11.40 -18.72 -53.80
C VAL A 669 -11.09 -20.01 -53.01
N PRO A 670 -9.99 -20.75 -53.30
CA PRO A 670 -9.70 -22.01 -52.60
C PRO A 670 -9.55 -21.86 -51.08
N ALA A 671 -10.16 -22.76 -50.31
CA ALA A 671 -10.11 -22.75 -48.84
C ALA A 671 -8.70 -22.99 -48.26
N SER A 672 -7.73 -23.42 -49.05
CA SER A 672 -6.30 -23.42 -48.73
C SER A 672 -5.72 -22.01 -48.68
N GLU A 673 -6.10 -21.13 -49.61
CA GLU A 673 -5.65 -19.74 -49.67
C GLU A 673 -6.30 -18.89 -48.58
N ILE A 674 -7.57 -19.13 -48.26
CA ILE A 674 -8.23 -18.48 -47.11
C ILE A 674 -7.47 -18.80 -45.81
N LYS A 675 -7.00 -20.05 -45.63
CA LYS A 675 -6.17 -20.44 -44.49
C LYS A 675 -4.79 -19.79 -44.52
N ALA A 676 -4.20 -19.60 -45.69
CA ALA A 676 -2.90 -18.92 -45.86
C ALA A 676 -3.00 -17.43 -45.54
N ALA A 677 -3.92 -16.69 -46.18
CA ALA A 677 -4.18 -15.27 -45.91
C ALA A 677 -4.58 -15.02 -44.44
N ARG A 678 -5.36 -15.92 -43.84
CA ARG A 678 -5.68 -15.86 -42.40
C ARG A 678 -4.45 -16.10 -41.53
N ARG A 679 -3.57 -17.03 -41.92
CA ARG A 679 -2.31 -17.29 -41.19
C ARG A 679 -1.39 -16.07 -41.27
N GLU A 680 -1.20 -15.50 -42.45
CA GLU A 680 -0.43 -14.27 -42.70
C GLU A 680 -0.97 -13.09 -41.87
N ALA A 681 -2.29 -12.86 -41.89
CA ALA A 681 -2.93 -11.82 -41.07
C ALA A 681 -2.70 -12.02 -39.56
N VAL A 682 -2.68 -13.28 -39.09
CA VAL A 682 -2.42 -13.59 -37.67
C VAL A 682 -0.94 -13.50 -37.32
N GLU A 683 -0.04 -13.91 -38.21
CA GLU A 683 1.41 -13.81 -37.98
C GLU A 683 1.85 -12.34 -37.94
N GLN A 684 1.40 -11.48 -38.85
CA GLN A 684 1.64 -10.03 -38.77
C GLN A 684 1.02 -9.37 -37.52
N LEU A 685 -0.16 -9.80 -37.09
CA LEU A 685 -0.78 -9.29 -35.86
C LEU A 685 0.03 -9.71 -34.61
N LEU A 686 0.60 -10.91 -34.61
CA LEU A 686 1.49 -11.38 -33.56
C LEU A 686 2.86 -10.69 -33.59
N GLU A 687 3.37 -10.31 -34.77
CA GLU A 687 4.56 -9.47 -34.90
C GLU A 687 4.32 -8.06 -34.32
N GLN A 688 3.23 -7.39 -34.72
CA GLN A 688 2.86 -6.08 -34.12
C GLN A 688 2.59 -6.17 -32.61
N ARG A 689 2.15 -7.32 -32.09
CA ARG A 689 2.02 -7.55 -30.64
C ARG A 689 3.36 -7.61 -29.92
N LEU A 690 4.46 -7.93 -30.60
CA LEU A 690 5.81 -7.98 -30.03
C LEU A 690 6.59 -6.65 -30.21
N MET A 691 6.10 -5.72 -31.04
CA MET A 691 6.72 -4.41 -31.27
C MET A 691 6.36 -3.40 -30.17
N TYR A 692 6.89 -3.60 -28.96
CA TYR A 692 6.80 -2.63 -27.86
C TYR A 692 8.03 -1.71 -27.81
N THR A 693 7.83 -0.40 -28.03
CA THR A 693 8.93 0.57 -28.20
C THR A 693 9.36 1.28 -26.91
N THR A 694 9.30 0.63 -25.74
CA THR A 694 9.75 1.26 -24.46
C THR A 694 11.28 1.47 -24.36
N ALA A 695 12.06 0.99 -25.33
CA ALA A 695 13.47 1.33 -25.55
C ALA A 695 13.69 2.53 -26.50
N GLU A 696 12.65 3.02 -27.19
CA GLU A 696 12.76 4.15 -28.11
C GLU A 696 13.01 5.44 -27.32
N GLY A 697 14.03 6.21 -27.71
CA GLY A 697 14.48 7.39 -26.96
C GLY A 697 15.19 7.08 -25.63
N MET A 698 15.62 5.83 -25.39
CA MET A 698 16.46 5.49 -24.24
C MET A 698 17.83 6.20 -24.33
N ALA A 699 18.30 6.78 -23.22
CA ALA A 699 19.57 7.51 -23.17
C ALA A 699 20.78 6.60 -23.48
N GLU A 700 21.73 7.08 -24.28
CA GLU A 700 22.96 6.33 -24.61
C GLU A 700 24.03 6.40 -23.50
N GLU A 701 24.17 7.56 -22.86
CA GLU A 701 25.14 7.83 -21.78
C GLU A 701 24.63 7.40 -20.39
N ALA A 702 25.55 7.27 -19.42
CA ALA A 702 25.24 6.96 -18.02
C ALA A 702 24.43 8.09 -17.35
N VAL A 703 23.27 7.75 -16.78
CA VAL A 703 22.29 8.72 -16.31
C VAL A 703 22.54 9.16 -14.87
N VAL A 704 22.98 8.26 -13.98
CA VAL A 704 23.34 8.60 -12.58
C VAL A 704 24.32 9.77 -12.54
N SER A 705 25.41 9.71 -13.30
CA SER A 705 26.42 10.78 -13.35
C SER A 705 25.83 12.11 -13.83
N ASN A 706 25.11 12.10 -14.96
CA ASN A 706 24.55 13.30 -15.56
C ASN A 706 23.48 13.99 -14.67
N ILE A 707 22.67 13.23 -13.92
CA ILE A 707 21.74 13.79 -12.92
C ILE A 707 22.52 14.44 -11.76
N VAL A 708 23.52 13.72 -11.24
CA VAL A 708 24.30 14.14 -10.06
C VAL A 708 25.11 15.41 -10.35
N ASP A 709 25.78 15.50 -11.50
CA ASP A 709 26.57 16.68 -11.87
C ASP A 709 25.68 17.91 -12.14
N ALA A 710 24.46 17.71 -12.65
CA ALA A 710 23.49 18.79 -12.86
C ALA A 710 23.00 19.38 -11.53
N SER A 711 22.53 18.55 -10.58
CA SER A 711 22.08 19.04 -9.27
C SER A 711 23.23 19.56 -8.40
N PHE A 712 24.44 18.99 -8.48
CA PHE A 712 25.63 19.60 -7.86
C PHE A 712 25.91 20.99 -8.41
N THR A 713 25.78 21.18 -9.73
CA THR A 713 25.95 22.49 -10.37
C THR A 713 24.89 23.50 -9.91
N SER A 714 23.65 23.04 -9.64
CA SER A 714 22.59 23.86 -9.06
C SER A 714 22.93 24.32 -7.63
N LEU A 715 23.22 23.38 -6.73
CA LEU A 715 23.60 23.69 -5.33
C LEU A 715 24.85 24.58 -5.26
N ALA A 716 25.89 24.26 -6.03
CA ALA A 716 27.14 25.02 -6.04
C ALA A 716 27.00 26.43 -6.65
N GLN A 717 25.92 26.74 -7.37
CA GLN A 717 25.60 28.10 -7.78
C GLN A 717 24.95 28.91 -6.66
N GLY A 718 24.06 28.30 -5.86
CA GLY A 718 23.53 28.91 -4.64
C GLY A 718 24.61 29.18 -3.59
N GLU A 719 25.55 28.25 -3.42
CA GLU A 719 26.61 28.36 -2.40
C GLU A 719 27.81 29.23 -2.77
N ARG A 720 27.87 29.86 -3.96
CA ARG A 720 28.92 30.88 -4.23
C ARG A 720 28.83 32.12 -3.32
N GLN A 721 27.82 32.21 -2.47
CA GLN A 721 27.70 33.19 -1.37
C GLN A 721 27.94 32.60 0.03
N ALA A 722 28.05 31.27 0.19
CA ALA A 722 28.24 30.60 1.48
C ALA A 722 29.50 29.71 1.43
N GLY A 723 30.55 30.10 2.18
CA GLY A 723 31.80 29.34 2.23
C GLY A 723 31.64 27.96 2.90
N ARG A 724 32.75 27.21 3.00
CA ARG A 724 32.83 25.96 3.80
C ARG A 724 32.57 26.26 5.27
N ASP A 725 31.30 26.28 5.66
CA ASP A 725 30.88 27.06 6.80
C ASP A 725 31.17 26.35 8.13
N GLY A 726 31.86 27.06 9.04
CA GLY A 726 32.26 26.57 10.35
C GLY A 726 31.11 26.48 11.35
N ARG A 727 29.88 26.25 10.89
CA ARG A 727 28.67 26.19 11.71
C ARG A 727 28.82 25.10 12.77
N ALA A 728 28.57 25.46 14.02
CA ALA A 728 28.46 24.49 15.10
C ALA A 728 27.26 23.55 14.86
N PRO A 729 27.35 22.27 15.25
CA PRO A 729 26.19 21.39 15.35
C PRO A 729 25.09 22.00 16.24
N LYS A 730 23.82 21.81 15.87
CA LYS A 730 22.66 22.24 16.64
C LYS A 730 21.75 21.06 16.99
N ILE A 731 21.12 21.13 18.16
CA ILE A 731 20.04 20.21 18.56
C ILE A 731 18.70 20.93 18.42
N ALA A 732 17.75 20.26 17.76
CA ALA A 732 16.32 20.50 17.91
C ALA A 732 15.69 19.36 18.72
N ILE A 733 14.64 19.65 19.50
CA ILE A 733 13.88 18.62 20.22
C ILE A 733 12.43 18.58 19.76
N LEU A 734 11.90 17.37 19.57
CA LEU A 734 10.50 17.12 19.25
C LEU A 734 9.76 16.63 20.50
N CYS A 735 8.76 17.42 20.91
CA CYS A 735 7.90 17.15 22.06
C CYS A 735 6.51 16.72 21.60
N ARG A 736 5.94 15.73 22.30
CA ARG A 736 4.60 15.16 22.02
C ARG A 736 3.57 15.48 23.12
N THR A 737 4.02 15.98 24.27
CA THR A 737 3.14 16.54 25.31
C THR A 737 3.49 18.01 25.63
N ARG A 738 2.54 18.72 26.26
CA ARG A 738 2.74 20.09 26.74
C ARG A 738 3.85 20.16 27.79
N GLU A 739 3.87 19.20 28.71
CA GLU A 739 4.79 19.16 29.84
C GLU A 739 6.23 18.90 29.37
N GLN A 740 6.42 18.07 28.33
CA GLN A 740 7.71 17.90 27.66
C GLN A 740 8.20 19.24 27.06
N CYS A 741 7.31 19.99 26.41
CA CYS A 741 7.61 21.31 25.87
C CYS A 741 7.93 22.34 26.95
N GLU A 742 7.22 22.33 28.08
CA GLU A 742 7.45 23.22 29.22
C GLU A 742 8.80 22.99 29.89
N GLU A 743 9.32 21.76 29.93
CA GLU A 743 10.69 21.48 30.39
C GLU A 743 11.73 21.86 29.32
N ALA A 744 11.48 21.61 28.04
CA ALA A 744 12.40 21.98 26.96
C ALA A 744 12.64 23.50 26.87
N MET A 745 11.59 24.32 27.08
CA MET A 745 11.70 25.78 27.07
C MET A 745 12.67 26.34 28.13
N LYS A 746 12.94 25.60 29.21
CA LYS A 746 13.85 26.03 30.30
C LYS A 746 15.34 25.91 29.94
N VAL A 747 15.67 25.23 28.84
CA VAL A 747 17.06 25.04 28.42
C VAL A 747 17.53 26.25 27.61
N GLU A 748 18.39 27.07 28.19
CA GLU A 748 18.79 28.37 27.60
C GLU A 748 19.38 28.24 26.18
N TRP A 749 20.32 27.30 25.99
CA TRP A 749 21.03 27.10 24.71
C TRP A 749 20.19 26.47 23.58
N LEU A 750 18.99 25.95 23.87
CA LEU A 750 18.15 25.27 22.89
C LEU A 750 17.45 26.28 21.97
N GLU A 751 17.76 26.28 20.68
CA GLU A 751 17.17 27.23 19.71
C GLU A 751 15.80 26.81 19.18
N GLU A 752 15.59 25.51 18.93
CA GLU A 752 14.46 24.98 18.15
C GLU A 752 13.67 23.91 18.92
N ILE A 753 12.35 24.10 19.02
CA ILE A 753 11.40 23.12 19.57
C ILE A 753 10.38 22.75 18.48
N ILE A 754 10.25 21.45 18.23
CA ILE A 754 9.32 20.84 17.28
C ILE A 754 8.13 20.27 18.07
N LEU A 755 6.90 20.54 17.61
CA LEU A 755 5.66 20.10 18.27
C LEU A 755 4.92 19.06 17.40
N ASP A 756 4.73 17.85 17.95
CA ASP A 756 4.04 16.73 17.29
C ASP A 756 2.83 16.26 18.12
N PHE A 757 1.92 17.19 18.39
CA PHE A 757 0.69 16.90 19.13
C PHE A 757 -0.33 16.27 18.17
N LEU A 758 -0.38 14.93 18.14
CA LEU A 758 -1.16 14.15 17.16
C LEU A 758 -2.69 14.42 17.20
N GLU A 759 -3.24 14.69 18.39
CA GLU A 759 -4.64 15.09 18.59
C GLU A 759 -4.84 16.63 18.46
N VAL A 760 -3.81 17.38 18.05
CA VAL A 760 -3.68 18.86 17.98
C VAL A 760 -4.13 19.64 19.24
N HIS A 761 -4.51 18.95 20.30
CA HIS A 761 -5.04 19.53 21.53
C HIS A 761 -3.93 20.24 22.32
N GLY A 762 -4.16 21.50 22.68
CA GLY A 762 -3.14 22.34 23.32
C GLY A 762 -2.04 22.87 22.38
N LEU A 763 -2.08 22.53 21.08
CA LEU A 763 -1.02 22.90 20.13
C LEU A 763 -0.92 24.41 19.92
N VAL A 764 -2.05 25.13 19.90
CA VAL A 764 -2.08 26.60 19.81
C VAL A 764 -1.32 27.21 21.00
N GLN A 765 -1.66 26.78 22.21
CA GLN A 765 -1.06 27.28 23.46
C GLN A 765 0.43 26.90 23.57
N ALA A 766 0.83 25.73 23.07
CA ALA A 766 2.23 25.34 23.01
C ALA A 766 3.02 26.18 21.99
N VAL A 767 2.45 26.49 20.81
CA VAL A 767 3.05 27.38 19.82
C VAL A 767 3.21 28.80 20.36
N GLU A 768 2.19 29.33 21.03
CA GLU A 768 2.24 30.63 21.72
C GLU A 768 3.31 30.64 22.83
N ALA A 769 3.40 29.58 23.62
CA ALA A 769 4.38 29.48 24.71
C ALA A 769 5.83 29.38 24.21
N VAL A 770 6.12 28.55 23.21
CA VAL A 770 7.48 28.43 22.63
C VAL A 770 7.94 29.76 22.06
N ARG A 771 7.09 30.44 21.28
CA ARG A 771 7.40 31.78 20.75
C ARG A 771 7.54 32.82 21.86
N GLY A 772 6.74 32.72 22.92
CA GLY A 772 6.88 33.53 24.13
C GLY A 772 8.19 33.31 24.90
N SER A 773 8.81 32.12 24.78
CA SER A 773 10.13 31.81 25.33
C SER A 773 11.30 32.33 24.48
N GLY A 774 11.02 32.94 23.31
CA GLY A 774 12.03 33.44 22.37
C GLY A 774 12.71 32.35 21.52
N LYS A 775 12.21 31.11 21.56
CA LYS A 775 12.71 29.98 20.78
C LYS A 775 11.93 29.84 19.47
N ARG A 776 12.55 29.28 18.43
CA ARG A 776 11.83 28.91 17.20
C ARG A 776 10.89 27.75 17.48
N VAL A 777 9.67 27.85 16.97
CA VAL A 777 8.70 26.75 16.97
C VAL A 777 8.51 26.16 15.59
N ILE A 778 8.61 24.84 15.51
CA ILE A 778 8.32 24.05 14.31
C ILE A 778 7.11 23.16 14.62
N VAL A 779 6.17 23.01 13.69
CA VAL A 779 4.98 22.18 13.91
C VAL A 779 4.92 21.02 12.92
N ALA A 780 4.71 19.80 13.43
CA ALA A 780 4.59 18.61 12.62
C ALA A 780 3.19 18.47 11.99
N THR A 781 3.18 18.40 10.66
CA THR A 781 1.98 18.13 9.84
C THR A 781 1.59 16.65 9.89
N PRO A 782 0.42 16.21 9.37
CA PRO A 782 0.04 14.81 9.39
C PRO A 782 0.91 13.94 8.46
N ARG A 783 1.26 12.72 8.91
CA ARG A 783 1.98 11.71 8.11
C ARG A 783 1.14 11.11 6.97
N VAL A 784 -0.18 11.21 7.10
CA VAL A 784 -1.17 10.76 6.11
C VAL A 784 -2.23 11.85 5.98
N LEU A 785 -2.71 12.09 4.76
CA LEU A 785 -3.89 12.90 4.49
C LEU A 785 -4.90 12.06 3.71
N LYS A 786 -6.13 11.99 4.20
CA LYS A 786 -7.30 11.47 3.49
C LYS A 786 -8.11 12.65 2.90
N PRO A 787 -9.04 12.42 1.97
CA PRO A 787 -9.90 13.48 1.46
C PRO A 787 -10.70 14.17 2.58
N GLU A 788 -10.99 15.46 2.41
CA GLU A 788 -11.53 16.41 3.41
C GLU A 788 -10.50 16.89 4.46
N GLU A 789 -9.41 16.14 4.72
CA GLU A 789 -8.36 16.57 5.65
C GLU A 789 -7.39 17.58 5.03
N GLU A 790 -7.39 17.78 3.70
CA GLU A 790 -6.45 18.70 3.04
C GLU A 790 -6.50 20.11 3.64
N ARG A 791 -7.69 20.53 4.08
CA ARG A 791 -8.00 21.84 4.67
C ARG A 791 -7.24 22.12 5.96
N MET A 792 -6.63 21.11 6.58
CA MET A 792 -5.74 21.28 7.71
C MET A 792 -4.55 22.21 7.39
N TRP A 793 -4.16 22.41 6.12
CA TRP A 793 -3.14 23.42 5.76
C TRP A 793 -3.46 24.79 6.37
N ARG A 794 -4.74 25.21 6.37
CA ARG A 794 -5.16 26.51 6.90
C ARG A 794 -5.04 26.59 8.41
N PHE A 795 -5.26 25.47 9.11
CA PHE A 795 -5.03 25.37 10.54
C PHE A 795 -3.54 25.54 10.85
N TYR A 796 -2.66 24.79 10.17
CA TYR A 796 -1.22 24.87 10.39
C TYR A 796 -0.63 26.25 10.08
N LEU A 797 -1.08 26.93 9.01
CA LEU A 797 -0.64 28.32 8.75
C LEU A 797 -1.12 29.30 9.82
N ARG A 798 -2.35 29.16 10.32
CA ARG A 798 -2.91 30.02 11.38
C ARG A 798 -2.22 29.87 12.74
N LEU A 799 -1.46 28.79 12.98
CA LEU A 799 -0.61 28.69 14.18
C LEU A 799 0.50 29.75 14.18
N GLY A 800 0.95 30.21 13.01
CA GLY A 800 2.07 31.15 12.90
C GLY A 800 3.37 30.56 13.46
N ALA A 801 3.66 29.31 13.13
CA ALA A 801 4.93 28.66 13.47
C ALA A 801 6.07 29.16 12.56
N ASP A 802 7.31 29.08 13.04
CA ASP A 802 8.49 29.53 12.30
C ASP A 802 8.92 28.54 11.20
N ALA A 803 8.49 27.28 11.31
CA ALA A 803 8.56 26.27 10.25
C ALA A 803 7.43 25.22 10.37
N LEU A 804 7.15 24.52 9.27
CA LEU A 804 6.37 23.28 9.26
C LEU A 804 7.26 22.08 8.95
N LEU A 805 7.18 21.04 9.79
CA LEU A 805 7.75 19.73 9.49
C LEU A 805 6.73 18.95 8.64
N VAL A 806 7.03 18.86 7.35
CA VAL A 806 6.21 18.31 6.27
C VAL A 806 6.41 16.79 6.20
N ARG A 807 5.36 16.04 6.55
CA ARG A 807 5.40 14.58 6.73
C ARG A 807 4.65 13.76 5.69
N SER A 808 4.09 14.42 4.67
CA SER A 808 3.43 13.76 3.55
C SER A 808 3.61 14.54 2.25
N THR A 809 3.75 13.81 1.14
CA THR A 809 3.90 14.39 -0.21
C THR A 809 2.67 15.19 -0.64
N GLY A 810 1.47 14.81 -0.17
CA GLY A 810 0.25 15.59 -0.37
C GLY A 810 0.27 16.95 0.32
N MET A 811 0.78 17.03 1.57
CA MET A 811 0.96 18.31 2.26
C MET A 811 2.02 19.17 1.57
N LEU A 812 3.14 18.57 1.12
CA LEU A 812 4.16 19.27 0.33
C LEU A 812 3.54 19.88 -0.94
N GLN A 813 2.84 19.07 -1.74
CA GLN A 813 2.12 19.55 -2.93
C GLN A 813 1.17 20.68 -2.61
N LYS A 814 0.38 20.59 -1.53
CA LYS A 814 -0.62 21.61 -1.19
C LYS A 814 0.04 22.95 -0.86
N LEU A 815 1.20 22.92 -0.20
CA LEU A 815 1.98 24.11 0.10
C LEU A 815 2.69 24.66 -1.16
N THR A 816 3.14 23.80 -2.09
CA THR A 816 3.64 24.24 -3.41
C THR A 816 2.56 24.95 -4.23
N ASP A 817 1.35 24.39 -4.33
CA ASP A 817 0.23 24.97 -5.10
C ASP A 817 -0.23 26.32 -4.53
N LEU A 818 0.00 26.54 -3.23
CA LEU A 818 -0.26 27.81 -2.54
C LEU A 818 0.91 28.81 -2.65
N GLY A 819 1.93 28.52 -3.46
CA GLY A 819 3.06 29.41 -3.75
C GLY A 819 4.38 29.09 -3.03
N GLY A 820 4.41 28.05 -2.19
CA GLY A 820 5.62 27.59 -1.51
C GLY A 820 6.06 28.46 -0.31
N ALA A 821 7.23 28.15 0.24
CA ALA A 821 7.76 28.82 1.43
C ALA A 821 7.89 30.34 1.24
N GLY A 822 7.41 31.11 2.22
CA GLY A 822 7.45 32.56 2.22
C GLY A 822 6.27 33.27 1.53
N ALA A 823 5.45 32.55 0.74
CA ALA A 823 4.27 33.11 0.07
C ALA A 823 3.24 33.66 1.05
N VAL A 824 2.52 34.72 0.65
CA VAL A 824 1.46 35.37 1.44
C VAL A 824 0.13 35.20 0.71
N LEU A 825 -0.83 34.55 1.37
CA LEU A 825 -2.15 34.25 0.82
C LEU A 825 -3.09 35.42 1.09
N SER A 826 -3.61 36.02 0.01
CA SER A 826 -4.49 37.20 0.04
C SER A 826 -5.94 36.88 0.45
N ASP A 827 -6.10 36.09 1.50
CA ASP A 827 -7.33 36.05 2.29
C ASP A 827 -7.37 37.22 3.29
N LYS A 828 -8.53 37.45 3.91
CA LYS A 828 -8.77 38.49 4.95
C LYS A 828 -7.95 38.30 6.25
N GLU A 829 -6.97 37.40 6.24
CA GLU A 829 -6.19 36.94 7.41
C GLU A 829 -4.67 37.00 7.16
N GLU A 830 -4.21 37.45 5.97
CA GLU A 830 -2.79 37.53 5.55
C GLU A 830 -1.92 36.31 5.95
N LEU A 831 -2.41 35.10 5.63
CA LEU A 831 -1.74 33.86 6.00
C LEU A 831 -0.43 33.69 5.21
N ARG A 832 0.70 33.63 5.91
CA ARG A 832 2.02 33.38 5.31
C ARG A 832 2.43 31.91 5.44
N ILE A 833 2.99 31.34 4.38
CA ILE A 833 3.64 30.02 4.42
C ILE A 833 5.03 30.18 5.05
N PRO A 834 5.35 29.46 6.15
CA PRO A 834 6.66 29.56 6.81
C PRO A 834 7.72 28.74 6.07
N GLU A 835 8.90 28.59 6.69
CA GLU A 835 9.93 27.66 6.23
C GLU A 835 9.43 26.20 6.27
N LEU A 836 9.85 25.37 5.32
CA LEU A 836 9.42 23.97 5.21
C LEU A 836 10.59 23.02 5.47
N HIS A 837 10.42 22.08 6.40
CA HIS A 837 11.38 21.00 6.67
C HIS A 837 10.76 19.67 6.25
N GLY A 838 11.48 18.83 5.52
CA GLY A 838 11.03 17.48 5.19
C GLY A 838 11.36 16.47 6.27
N ASP A 839 10.46 15.52 6.50
CA ASP A 839 10.62 14.49 7.52
C ASP A 839 10.96 13.11 6.94
N PHE A 840 11.44 12.19 7.79
CA PHE A 840 11.82 10.81 7.43
C PHE A 840 10.72 10.06 6.66
N SER A 841 9.46 10.41 6.92
CA SER A 841 8.25 9.85 6.34
C SER A 841 8.05 10.22 4.85
N LEU A 842 8.78 11.22 4.33
CA LEU A 842 8.94 11.48 2.90
C LEU A 842 9.85 10.46 2.19
N ASN A 843 10.44 9.52 2.93
CA ASN A 843 11.13 8.33 2.41
C ASN A 843 12.40 8.61 1.56
N ALA A 844 13.11 9.72 1.84
CA ALA A 844 14.39 10.02 1.20
C ALA A 844 15.49 9.03 1.62
N ALA A 845 15.91 8.15 0.70
CA ALA A 845 16.87 7.06 0.94
C ALA A 845 18.18 7.16 0.12
N ASN A 846 18.27 8.09 -0.82
CA ASN A 846 19.41 8.28 -1.71
C ASN A 846 19.56 9.75 -2.11
N ARG A 847 20.73 10.13 -2.64
CA ARG A 847 21.09 11.51 -3.04
C ARG A 847 20.07 12.11 -4.01
N ILE A 848 19.62 11.35 -5.01
CA ILE A 848 18.68 11.85 -6.04
C ILE A 848 17.32 12.18 -5.41
N SER A 849 16.84 11.32 -4.49
CA SER A 849 15.63 11.58 -3.72
C SER A 849 15.77 12.78 -2.78
N ALA A 850 16.92 12.92 -2.11
CA ALA A 850 17.17 14.02 -1.20
C ALA A 850 17.27 15.37 -1.94
N LEU A 851 18.02 15.42 -3.04
CA LEU A 851 18.16 16.58 -3.93
C LEU A 851 16.80 17.02 -4.46
N HIS A 852 16.03 16.10 -5.08
CA HIS A 852 14.71 16.43 -5.61
C HIS A 852 13.75 16.97 -4.53
N LEU A 853 13.77 16.40 -3.33
CA LEU A 853 12.90 16.88 -2.23
C LEU A 853 13.34 18.25 -1.69
N LEU A 854 14.63 18.56 -1.66
CA LEU A 854 15.12 19.92 -1.37
C LEU A 854 14.71 20.91 -2.48
N GLU A 855 14.81 20.50 -3.75
CA GLU A 855 14.40 21.28 -4.93
C GLU A 855 12.87 21.58 -4.97
N GLU A 856 12.01 20.77 -4.34
CA GLU A 856 10.57 21.07 -4.13
C GLU A 856 10.32 22.18 -3.06
N GLY A 857 11.37 22.79 -2.52
CA GLY A 857 11.29 23.97 -1.64
C GLY A 857 11.49 23.68 -0.15
N LEU A 858 12.18 22.59 0.20
CA LEU A 858 12.51 22.25 1.59
C LEU A 858 13.86 22.86 2.00
N ALA A 859 13.89 23.59 3.13
CA ALA A 859 15.11 24.18 3.68
C ALA A 859 15.99 23.14 4.41
N ARG A 860 15.36 22.11 5.00
CA ARG A 860 15.98 21.03 5.76
C ARG A 860 15.29 19.70 5.42
N LEU A 861 16.00 18.56 5.48
CA LEU A 861 15.42 17.24 5.24
C LEU A 861 15.98 16.18 6.20
N ALA A 862 15.11 15.49 6.94
CA ALA A 862 15.46 14.28 7.67
C ALA A 862 15.35 13.05 6.74
N PRO A 863 16.42 12.25 6.54
CA PRO A 863 16.36 11.03 5.75
C PRO A 863 15.51 9.92 6.40
N THR A 864 15.14 8.89 5.63
CA THR A 864 14.37 7.75 6.15
C THR A 864 15.12 6.95 7.23
N HIS A 865 14.39 6.38 8.19
CA HIS A 865 14.94 5.43 9.16
C HIS A 865 15.37 4.09 8.53
N ASP A 866 15.02 3.82 7.26
CA ASP A 866 15.54 2.66 6.51
C ASP A 866 17.05 2.74 6.21
N LEU A 867 17.71 3.87 6.49
CA LEU A 867 19.17 4.04 6.40
C LEU A 867 19.86 3.74 7.74
N ASN A 868 20.98 3.00 7.67
CA ASN A 868 21.88 2.84 8.80
C ASN A 868 22.88 4.02 8.92
N ALA A 869 23.66 4.09 10.00
CA ALA A 869 24.56 5.22 10.25
C ALA A 869 25.65 5.41 9.17
N PHE A 870 26.16 4.33 8.59
CA PHE A 870 27.11 4.41 7.48
C PHE A 870 26.45 4.99 6.23
N GLN A 871 25.23 4.57 5.91
CA GLN A 871 24.48 5.05 4.75
C GLN A 871 24.01 6.51 4.90
N LEU A 872 23.69 6.95 6.12
CA LEU A 872 23.50 8.38 6.41
C LEU A 872 24.79 9.17 6.12
N CYS A 873 25.96 8.62 6.47
CA CYS A 873 27.24 9.25 6.12
C CYS A 873 27.53 9.21 4.60
N GLU A 874 27.22 8.11 3.89
CA GLU A 874 27.31 8.05 2.42
C GLU A 874 26.45 9.15 1.77
N LEU A 875 25.20 9.30 2.23
CA LEU A 875 24.26 10.31 1.73
C LEU A 875 24.78 11.74 1.99
N GLY A 876 25.23 12.04 3.21
CA GLY A 876 25.79 13.36 3.57
C GLY A 876 27.02 13.71 2.74
N ASN A 877 27.97 12.77 2.61
CA ASN A 877 29.14 12.93 1.73
C ASN A 877 28.73 13.13 0.27
N SER A 878 27.67 12.45 -0.19
CA SER A 878 27.19 12.50 -1.58
C SER A 878 26.31 13.71 -1.92
N LEU A 879 25.93 14.53 -0.93
CA LEU A 879 25.46 15.90 -1.13
C LEU A 879 26.59 16.93 -1.00
N GLY A 880 27.78 16.49 -0.56
CA GLY A 880 28.94 17.35 -0.32
C GLY A 880 28.59 18.51 0.62
N PRO A 881 28.79 19.78 0.21
CA PRO A 881 28.36 20.94 1.00
C PRO A 881 26.87 20.95 1.41
N GLY A 882 25.99 20.44 0.55
CA GLY A 882 24.55 20.34 0.80
C GLY A 882 24.17 19.42 1.97
N GLY A 883 25.11 18.59 2.46
CA GLY A 883 24.91 17.78 3.68
C GLY A 883 24.54 18.59 4.93
N HIS A 884 24.81 19.90 4.95
CA HIS A 884 24.37 20.79 6.03
C HIS A 884 22.85 21.02 6.09
N GLN A 885 22.12 20.71 5.01
CA GLN A 885 20.65 20.74 4.96
C GLN A 885 20.01 19.46 5.51
N LEU A 886 20.79 18.39 5.74
CA LEU A 886 20.27 17.16 6.32
C LEU A 886 20.09 17.26 7.84
N GLU A 887 19.10 16.53 8.35
CA GLU A 887 18.85 16.37 9.79
C GLU A 887 19.05 14.91 10.22
N ALA A 888 19.91 14.68 11.21
CA ALA A 888 20.14 13.36 11.78
C ALA A 888 19.34 13.18 13.08
N ILE A 889 18.42 12.23 13.09
CA ILE A 889 17.61 11.91 14.27
C ILE A 889 18.40 10.93 15.15
N ILE A 890 19.02 11.45 16.23
CA ILE A 890 20.00 10.74 17.05
C ILE A 890 19.44 10.18 18.36
N HIS A 891 18.20 10.51 18.69
CA HIS A 891 17.43 9.87 19.75
C HIS A 891 15.96 9.82 19.35
N GLN A 892 15.33 8.65 19.40
CA GLN A 892 13.92 8.47 19.03
C GLN A 892 13.39 7.11 19.48
N HIS A 893 12.10 6.97 19.69
CA HIS A 893 11.45 5.66 19.63
C HIS A 893 10.92 5.44 18.20
N LEU A 894 11.35 4.39 17.50
CA LEU A 894 10.93 4.16 16.10
C LEU A 894 9.41 3.94 15.98
N PRO A 895 8.70 4.58 15.03
CA PRO A 895 7.27 4.33 14.79
C PRO A 895 7.08 3.00 14.05
N ILE A 896 7.07 1.89 14.81
CA ILE A 896 7.04 0.52 14.27
C ILE A 896 5.79 0.21 13.44
N PHE A 897 4.64 0.84 13.77
CA PHE A 897 3.43 0.80 12.96
C PHE A 897 2.75 2.18 12.92
N HIS A 898 2.14 2.52 11.79
CA HIS A 898 1.20 3.63 11.65
C HIS A 898 -0.03 3.14 10.90
N THR A 899 -1.21 3.15 11.52
CA THR A 899 -2.34 2.28 11.17
C THR A 899 -3.69 3.01 11.16
N GLU A 900 -4.49 2.84 10.11
CA GLU A 900 -5.92 3.25 10.09
C GLU A 900 -6.77 2.41 11.08
N HIS A 901 -6.28 1.25 11.54
CA HIS A 901 -6.90 0.54 12.64
C HIS A 901 -6.66 1.27 13.98
N CYS A 902 -7.75 1.62 14.67
CA CYS A 902 -7.71 2.24 15.99
C CYS A 902 -7.88 1.21 17.12
N VAL A 903 -6.80 0.94 17.86
CA VAL A 903 -6.75 0.04 19.03
C VAL A 903 -7.66 0.57 20.14
N PHE A 904 -7.62 1.87 20.40
CA PHE A 904 -8.47 2.55 21.39
C PHE A 904 -9.96 2.31 21.08
N CYS A 905 -10.40 2.61 19.85
CA CYS A 905 -11.80 2.43 19.48
C CYS A 905 -12.20 0.95 19.54
N ARG A 906 -11.37 0.05 19.00
CA ARG A 906 -11.70 -1.39 18.94
C ARG A 906 -11.84 -2.06 20.30
N PHE A 907 -10.98 -1.70 21.26
CA PHE A 907 -10.85 -2.43 22.52
C PHE A 907 -11.29 -1.64 23.76
N LEU A 908 -11.56 -0.33 23.64
CA LEU A 908 -12.08 0.52 24.72
C LEU A 908 -13.45 1.14 24.43
N SER A 909 -14.06 0.89 23.25
CA SER A 909 -15.41 1.37 22.90
C SER A 909 -16.17 0.35 22.03
N ASP A 910 -17.48 0.54 21.87
CA ASP A 910 -18.33 -0.19 20.92
C ASP A 910 -18.45 0.50 19.55
N GLY A 911 -17.87 1.70 19.39
CA GLY A 911 -17.92 2.49 18.16
C GLY A 911 -17.08 1.91 17.01
N ASN A 912 -17.23 2.44 15.80
CA ASN A 912 -16.59 1.93 14.59
C ASN A 912 -15.63 2.92 13.90
N SER A 913 -15.58 4.17 14.36
CA SER A 913 -14.77 5.26 13.82
C SER A 913 -14.54 6.37 14.84
N TYR A 914 -13.74 7.38 14.50
CA TYR A 914 -13.61 8.60 15.32
C TYR A 914 -14.95 9.33 15.57
N LYS A 915 -15.97 9.12 14.72
CA LYS A 915 -17.27 9.80 14.79
C LYS A 915 -18.20 9.23 15.88
N ASP A 916 -17.92 8.03 16.38
CA ASP A 916 -18.80 7.27 17.29
C ASP A 916 -18.06 6.52 18.41
N CYS A 917 -16.72 6.56 18.47
CA CYS A 917 -15.92 5.89 19.51
C CYS A 917 -16.01 6.49 20.92
N GLY A 918 -16.42 7.75 21.06
CA GLY A 918 -16.42 8.46 22.35
C GLY A 918 -15.02 8.89 22.85
N HIS A 919 -14.02 8.92 21.98
CA HIS A 919 -12.65 9.40 22.21
C HIS A 919 -11.95 8.86 23.49
N PRO A 920 -11.89 7.53 23.70
CA PRO A 920 -11.20 6.96 24.87
C PRO A 920 -9.69 7.23 24.91
N CYS A 921 -9.07 7.70 23.82
CA CYS A 921 -7.68 8.17 23.76
C CYS A 921 -7.43 9.43 24.61
N GLU A 922 -8.35 10.41 24.63
CA GLU A 922 -8.23 11.67 25.40
C GLU A 922 -8.11 11.46 26.93
N THR A 923 -8.44 10.26 27.40
CA THR A 923 -8.61 9.90 28.82
C THR A 923 -7.83 8.65 29.25
N ASN A 924 -7.15 7.94 28.34
CA ASN A 924 -6.40 6.72 28.66
C ASN A 924 -5.08 6.66 27.89
N SER A 925 -3.98 6.41 28.60
CA SER A 925 -2.73 5.94 27.98
C SER A 925 -2.85 4.45 27.66
N VAL A 926 -2.33 4.02 26.51
CA VAL A 926 -2.35 2.64 26.04
C VAL A 926 -0.96 2.20 25.59
N HIS A 927 -0.52 1.05 26.07
CA HIS A 927 0.69 0.36 25.58
C HIS A 927 0.33 -1.05 25.13
N LEU A 928 0.98 -1.54 24.07
CA LEU A 928 1.00 -2.95 23.73
C LEU A 928 2.24 -3.59 24.36
N ARG A 929 2.06 -4.59 25.24
CA ARG A 929 3.19 -5.35 25.78
C ARG A 929 3.47 -6.58 24.92
N ASP A 930 4.71 -6.78 24.50
CA ASP A 930 5.13 -7.92 23.70
C ASP A 930 5.47 -9.17 24.56
N GLN A 931 6.05 -10.20 23.93
CA GLN A 931 6.45 -11.44 24.61
C GLN A 931 7.77 -11.35 25.41
N GLU A 932 8.63 -10.35 25.13
CA GLU A 932 9.80 -10.05 25.96
C GLU A 932 9.42 -9.21 27.20
N GLY A 933 8.22 -8.62 27.17
CA GLY A 933 7.71 -7.72 28.19
C GLY A 933 8.01 -6.24 27.91
N ASN A 934 8.49 -5.90 26.71
CA ASN A 934 8.69 -4.53 26.23
C ASN A 934 7.31 -3.82 26.13
N GLU A 935 7.22 -2.52 26.45
CA GLU A 935 5.95 -1.77 26.43
C GLU A 935 5.92 -0.71 25.31
N HIS A 936 5.17 -0.99 24.25
CA HIS A 936 5.06 -0.14 23.07
C HIS A 936 3.94 0.88 23.21
N LEU A 937 4.26 2.16 23.39
CA LEU A 937 3.25 3.22 23.47
C LEU A 937 2.42 3.28 22.17
N VAL A 938 1.10 3.40 22.32
CA VAL A 938 0.16 3.68 21.24
C VAL A 938 -0.38 5.09 21.42
N LEU A 939 -0.26 5.93 20.38
CA LEU A 939 -0.91 7.24 20.31
C LEU A 939 -1.91 7.27 19.15
N ALA A 940 -3.02 7.98 19.30
CA ALA A 940 -3.95 8.28 18.21
C ALA A 940 -3.70 9.68 17.65
N ASP A 941 -4.05 9.91 16.38
CA ASP A 941 -4.22 11.25 15.81
C ASP A 941 -5.71 11.59 15.59
N MET A 942 -5.98 12.82 15.13
CA MET A 942 -7.35 13.34 14.90
C MET A 942 -8.24 12.50 13.98
N GLY A 943 -7.68 11.67 13.09
CA GLY A 943 -8.41 10.71 12.26
C GLY A 943 -8.69 9.37 12.96
N CYS A 944 -8.30 9.24 14.23
CA CYS A 944 -8.11 7.99 14.96
C CYS A 944 -7.06 7.03 14.37
N ARG A 945 -6.21 7.46 13.43
CA ARG A 945 -5.05 6.64 13.02
C ARG A 945 -4.14 6.45 14.22
N ASN A 946 -3.67 5.23 14.45
CA ASN A 946 -2.80 4.91 15.58
C ASN A 946 -1.35 4.87 15.12
N THR A 947 -0.43 5.38 15.93
CA THR A 947 1.00 5.11 15.83
C THR A 947 1.41 4.26 17.01
N VAL A 948 2.04 3.12 16.75
CA VAL A 948 2.68 2.29 17.78
C VAL A 948 4.18 2.56 17.68
N PHE A 949 4.79 2.92 18.80
CA PHE A 949 6.22 3.20 18.88
C PHE A 949 7.01 2.03 19.48
N ASN A 950 8.28 1.91 19.14
CA ASN A 950 9.17 0.92 19.76
C ASN A 950 9.29 1.20 21.26
N ALA A 951 9.40 0.16 22.08
CA ALA A 951 9.52 0.35 23.53
C ALA A 951 10.91 0.86 23.92
N LYS A 952 11.95 0.41 23.22
CA LYS A 952 13.34 0.85 23.39
C LYS A 952 13.58 2.08 22.54
N ALA A 953 14.29 3.06 23.10
CA ALA A 953 14.78 4.18 22.32
C ALA A 953 15.91 3.69 21.38
N GLN A 954 15.87 4.15 20.13
CA GLN A 954 17.01 4.15 19.23
C GLN A 954 17.93 5.33 19.59
N SER A 955 19.24 5.11 19.57
CA SER A 955 20.24 6.14 19.85
C SER A 955 21.44 6.06 18.90
N GLY A 956 21.85 7.23 18.39
CA GLY A 956 22.95 7.40 17.45
C GLY A 956 24.27 7.86 18.08
N VAL A 957 24.44 7.76 19.41
CA VAL A 957 25.57 8.34 20.17
C VAL A 957 26.96 7.97 19.63
N PHE A 958 27.14 6.77 19.11
CA PHE A 958 28.43 6.32 18.55
C PHE A 958 28.76 6.97 17.19
N TYR A 959 27.77 7.48 16.47
CA TYR A 959 27.87 7.92 15.08
C TYR A 959 27.86 9.45 14.89
N VAL A 960 27.56 10.21 15.94
CA VAL A 960 27.44 11.67 15.90
C VAL A 960 28.68 12.34 15.30
N SER A 961 29.89 11.87 15.65
CA SER A 961 31.14 12.42 15.11
C SER A 961 31.33 12.16 13.61
N ASP A 962 30.84 11.03 13.09
CA ASP A 962 30.94 10.69 11.67
C ASP A 962 29.89 11.41 10.83
N LEU A 963 28.69 11.61 11.37
CA LEU A 963 27.66 12.47 10.77
C LEU A 963 28.16 13.93 10.63
N ILE A 964 28.84 14.48 11.65
CA ILE A 964 29.46 15.82 11.56
C ILE A 964 30.54 15.88 10.46
N ARG A 965 31.35 14.81 10.31
CA ARG A 965 32.36 14.69 9.23
C ARG A 965 31.69 14.62 7.86
N ALA A 966 30.58 13.90 7.74
CA ALA A 966 29.73 13.79 6.54
C ALA A 966 28.81 15.01 6.30
N GLY A 967 29.10 16.16 6.91
CA GLY A 967 28.43 17.43 6.62
C GLY A 967 27.20 17.78 7.47
N TYR A 968 26.62 16.85 8.24
CA TYR A 968 25.42 17.11 9.04
C TYR A 968 25.68 18.20 10.09
N ARG A 969 24.71 19.12 10.23
CA ARG A 969 24.73 20.18 11.27
C ARG A 969 23.46 20.24 12.12
N ASN A 970 22.35 19.69 11.63
CA ASN A 970 21.09 19.63 12.37
C ASN A 970 20.93 18.24 12.98
N PHE A 971 20.72 18.16 14.29
CA PHE A 971 20.51 16.93 15.03
C PHE A 971 19.17 16.98 15.77
N ARG A 972 18.36 15.92 15.65
CA ARG A 972 17.04 15.85 16.29
C ARG A 972 17.00 14.81 17.41
N ILE A 973 16.39 15.22 18.52
CA ILE A 973 15.99 14.36 19.65
C ILE A 973 14.47 14.29 19.62
N GLU A 974 13.89 13.09 19.60
CA GLU A 974 12.44 12.88 19.66
C GLU A 974 12.02 12.19 20.95
N LEU A 975 11.12 12.83 21.68
CA LEU A 975 10.45 12.23 22.84
C LEU A 975 9.13 11.58 22.43
N VAL A 976 8.77 10.50 23.11
CA VAL A 976 7.58 9.66 22.88
C VAL A 976 6.94 9.22 24.19
N ASP A 977 7.65 8.43 25.01
CA ASP A 977 7.15 7.83 26.26
C ASP A 977 7.98 8.28 27.48
N GLU A 978 8.94 9.18 27.28
CA GLU A 978 9.81 9.77 28.29
C GLU A 978 9.06 10.84 29.10
N PRO A 979 9.05 10.75 30.44
CA PRO A 979 8.36 11.69 31.30
C PRO A 979 9.10 13.03 31.39
N PRO A 980 8.40 14.16 31.67
CA PRO A 980 8.97 15.51 31.58
C PRO A 980 10.28 15.73 32.35
N HIS A 981 10.42 15.12 33.53
CA HIS A 981 11.62 15.25 34.37
C HIS A 981 12.91 14.69 33.73
N GLN A 982 12.82 13.96 32.61
CA GLN A 982 13.98 13.44 31.86
C GLN A 982 14.37 14.34 30.68
N VAL A 983 13.53 15.30 30.27
CA VAL A 983 13.74 16.18 29.10
C VAL A 983 15.06 16.95 29.19
N ILE A 984 15.27 17.68 30.29
CA ILE A 984 16.47 18.50 30.50
C ILE A 984 17.74 17.62 30.65
N PRO A 985 17.73 16.51 31.42
CA PRO A 985 18.82 15.53 31.40
C PRO A 985 19.18 15.01 30.01
N ILE A 986 18.20 14.60 29.20
CA ILE A 986 18.43 14.07 27.84
C ILE A 986 19.08 15.14 26.95
N LEU A 987 18.51 16.35 26.91
CA LEU A 987 19.07 17.50 26.19
C LEU A 987 20.51 17.78 26.59
N THR A 988 20.77 17.88 27.90
CA THR A 988 22.09 18.19 28.46
C THR A 988 23.11 17.14 28.05
N ALA A 989 22.77 15.85 28.15
CA ALA A 989 23.71 14.77 27.91
C ALA A 989 24.08 14.61 26.42
N TYR A 990 23.14 14.83 25.49
CA TYR A 990 23.47 14.89 24.05
C TYR A 990 24.22 16.15 23.65
N HIS A 991 23.95 17.30 24.29
CA HIS A 991 24.74 18.52 24.12
C HIS A 991 26.17 18.32 24.63
N ASP A 992 26.36 17.65 25.77
CA ASP A 992 27.67 17.29 26.29
C ASP A 992 28.44 16.35 25.35
N LEU A 993 27.77 15.42 24.67
CA LEU A 993 28.39 14.61 23.62
C LEU A 993 28.85 15.47 22.43
N LEU A 994 27.99 16.36 21.92
CA LEU A 994 28.33 17.26 20.79
C LEU A 994 29.51 18.19 21.10
N HIS A 995 29.60 18.65 22.34
CA HIS A 995 30.70 19.52 22.81
C HIS A 995 31.88 18.75 23.43
N HIS A 996 31.94 17.43 23.22
CA HIS A 996 33.02 16.54 23.69
C HIS A 996 33.26 16.59 25.22
N ARG A 997 32.24 16.90 26.00
CA ARG A 997 32.22 16.93 27.48
C ARG A 997 31.82 15.58 28.09
N ALA A 998 31.22 14.68 27.31
CA ALA A 998 30.89 13.31 27.68
C ALA A 998 31.23 12.33 26.55
N THR A 999 31.53 11.06 26.87
CA THR A 999 31.79 10.02 25.87
C THR A 999 30.50 9.29 25.43
N PRO A 1000 30.47 8.70 24.23
CA PRO A 1000 29.35 7.86 23.79
C PRO A 1000 29.03 6.70 24.75
N GLY A 1001 30.04 6.11 25.39
CA GLY A 1001 29.87 4.95 26.28
C GLY A 1001 29.24 5.28 27.63
N GLU A 1002 29.57 6.43 28.21
CA GLU A 1002 28.93 6.94 29.42
C GLU A 1002 27.47 7.28 29.14
N LEU A 1003 27.22 8.03 28.07
CA LEU A 1003 25.88 8.43 27.64
C LEU A 1003 25.01 7.20 27.33
N TRP A 1004 25.52 6.25 26.55
CA TRP A 1004 24.85 4.97 26.28
C TRP A 1004 24.47 4.22 27.56
N THR A 1005 25.39 4.14 28.53
CA THR A 1005 25.15 3.44 29.80
C THR A 1005 24.05 4.12 30.62
N TRP A 1006 24.02 5.45 30.63
CA TRP A 1006 22.97 6.23 31.30
C TRP A 1006 21.62 6.12 30.59
N LEU A 1007 21.57 6.19 29.25
CA LEU A 1007 20.35 6.04 28.45
C LEU A 1007 19.62 4.70 28.74
N ARG A 1008 20.36 3.61 29.05
CA ARG A 1008 19.78 2.32 29.46
C ARG A 1008 18.99 2.38 30.78
N SER A 1009 19.20 3.41 31.60
CA SER A 1009 18.53 3.58 32.91
C SER A 1009 17.26 4.43 32.87
N LEU A 1010 17.00 5.12 31.75
CA LEU A 1010 15.83 5.97 31.57
C LEU A 1010 14.53 5.16 31.66
N GLN A 1011 13.51 5.77 32.28
CA GLN A 1011 12.22 5.13 32.56
C GLN A 1011 11.14 5.77 31.71
N ASN A 1012 10.27 4.94 31.13
CA ASN A 1012 9.09 5.43 30.41
C ASN A 1012 8.00 5.97 31.38
N ALA A 1013 6.88 6.43 30.84
CA ALA A 1013 5.76 7.00 31.61
C ALA A 1013 5.14 6.00 32.62
N ASN A 1014 5.30 4.69 32.43
CA ASN A 1014 4.91 3.66 33.39
C ASN A 1014 5.96 3.42 34.51
N GLY A 1015 7.04 4.21 34.57
CA GLY A 1015 8.13 4.08 35.54
C GLY A 1015 9.09 2.92 35.25
N ARG A 1016 9.11 2.40 34.01
CA ARG A 1016 9.83 1.17 33.66
C ARG A 1016 10.93 1.44 32.65
N ALA A 1017 12.15 1.00 32.97
CA ALA A 1017 13.28 1.07 32.05
C ALA A 1017 13.13 0.02 30.94
N GLN A 1018 12.88 0.48 29.72
CA GLN A 1018 12.81 -0.37 28.51
C GLN A 1018 14.22 -0.62 27.93
N GLY A 1019 15.14 0.31 28.16
CA GLY A 1019 16.51 0.32 27.62
C GLY A 1019 16.64 1.12 26.31
N VAL A 1020 17.87 1.18 25.82
CA VAL A 1020 18.26 1.83 24.55
C VAL A 1020 18.95 0.80 23.65
N GLU A 1021 18.76 0.94 22.34
CA GLU A 1021 19.39 0.16 21.28
C GLU A 1021 19.87 1.07 20.13
N GLU A 1022 20.70 0.55 19.22
CA GLU A 1022 21.10 1.28 18.01
C GLU A 1022 20.06 1.14 16.89
N GLY A 1023 19.18 0.14 16.99
CA GLY A 1023 18.06 -0.10 16.07
C GLY A 1023 18.49 -0.19 14.61
N SER A 1024 17.94 0.68 13.76
CA SER A 1024 18.28 0.73 12.33
C SER A 1024 19.68 1.30 12.02
N LEU A 1025 20.32 1.99 12.98
CA LEU A 1025 21.63 2.62 12.76
C LEU A 1025 22.78 1.60 12.66
N VAL A 1026 22.59 0.38 13.18
CA VAL A 1026 23.61 -0.68 13.15
C VAL A 1026 23.99 -1.03 11.71
N HIS A 1027 25.27 -0.91 11.37
CA HIS A 1027 25.82 -1.51 10.15
C HIS A 1027 25.90 -3.05 10.29
N SER A 1028 24.73 -3.69 10.23
CA SER A 1028 24.60 -5.12 10.02
C SER A 1028 24.56 -5.41 8.54
N ALA A 1029 25.30 -6.42 8.08
CA ALA A 1029 25.15 -6.93 6.73
C ALA A 1029 23.72 -7.49 6.59
N ARG A 1030 22.84 -6.76 5.89
CA ARG A 1030 21.42 -7.11 5.83
C ARG A 1030 21.24 -8.51 5.26
N ALA A 1031 20.44 -9.31 5.97
CA ALA A 1031 20.24 -10.72 5.67
C ALA A 1031 19.81 -10.93 4.21
N ARG A 1032 20.51 -11.82 3.48
CA ARG A 1032 20.11 -12.21 2.12
C ARG A 1032 18.75 -12.89 2.18
N ALA A 1033 18.05 -12.99 1.05
CA ALA A 1033 16.74 -13.64 0.97
C ALA A 1033 16.73 -15.05 1.61
N GLU A 1034 17.82 -15.79 1.44
CA GLU A 1034 18.09 -17.12 2.01
C GLU A 1034 18.27 -17.10 3.55
N ASP A 1035 18.89 -16.06 4.11
CA ASP A 1035 19.18 -15.91 5.54
C ASP A 1035 17.97 -15.39 6.37
N LEU A 1036 16.89 -14.97 5.70
CA LEU A 1036 15.72 -14.37 6.36
C LEU A 1036 15.00 -15.37 7.26
N LYS A 1037 15.18 -15.23 8.58
CA LYS A 1037 14.40 -15.91 9.63
C LYS A 1037 12.89 -15.97 9.28
N PRO A 1038 12.19 -17.10 9.52
CA PRO A 1038 10.75 -17.22 9.22
C PRO A 1038 9.93 -16.07 9.85
N THR A 1039 8.92 -15.56 9.13
CA THR A 1039 8.07 -14.48 9.66
C THR A 1039 7.17 -14.97 10.80
N ALA A 1040 6.61 -14.05 11.59
CA ALA A 1040 5.76 -14.39 12.74
C ALA A 1040 4.66 -15.43 12.41
N SER A 1041 3.98 -15.33 11.25
CA SER A 1041 2.96 -16.33 10.87
C SER A 1041 3.50 -17.66 10.35
N GLN A 1042 4.81 -17.81 10.14
CA GLN A 1042 5.49 -19.04 9.74
C GLN A 1042 6.13 -19.78 10.94
N GLN A 1043 6.24 -19.16 12.11
CA GLN A 1043 6.87 -19.74 13.30
C GLN A 1043 5.90 -20.68 14.04
N ASN A 1044 5.81 -21.94 13.59
CA ASN A 1044 5.53 -23.12 14.44
C ASN A 1044 5.97 -24.43 13.73
N PRO A 1045 6.26 -25.55 14.42
CA PRO A 1045 7.53 -26.25 14.17
C PRO A 1045 7.44 -27.43 13.18
N LYS A 1046 6.30 -27.63 12.51
CA LYS A 1046 6.05 -28.84 11.70
C LYS A 1046 6.43 -28.76 10.21
N TRP A 1047 6.60 -27.56 9.65
CA TRP A 1047 6.89 -27.40 8.20
C TRP A 1047 8.38 -27.25 7.87
N SER A 1048 9.23 -26.86 8.83
CA SER A 1048 10.67 -26.68 8.61
C SER A 1048 11.39 -27.95 8.17
N LYS A 1049 10.96 -29.13 8.68
CA LYS A 1049 11.59 -30.42 8.35
C LYS A 1049 11.32 -30.93 6.93
N MET A 1050 10.26 -30.49 6.25
CA MET A 1050 10.02 -30.88 4.86
C MET A 1050 10.80 -29.99 3.87
N GLY A 1051 10.90 -28.69 4.15
CA GLY A 1051 11.70 -27.77 3.32
C GLY A 1051 13.21 -28.00 3.45
N ALA A 1052 13.72 -28.16 4.67
CA ALA A 1052 15.15 -28.28 4.93
C ALA A 1052 15.77 -29.63 4.49
N GLN A 1053 14.95 -30.66 4.25
CA GLN A 1053 15.42 -31.96 3.75
C GLN A 1053 15.58 -31.92 2.21
N ALA A 1054 14.62 -31.33 1.49
CA ALA A 1054 14.70 -31.13 0.04
C ALA A 1054 15.78 -30.12 -0.42
N LEU A 1055 16.42 -29.42 0.53
CA LEU A 1055 17.59 -28.54 0.36
C LEU A 1055 18.89 -29.15 0.94
N LYS A 1056 18.87 -30.43 1.29
CA LYS A 1056 20.05 -31.24 1.67
C LYS A 1056 20.21 -32.51 0.85
N ASP A 1057 19.11 -32.99 0.26
CA ASP A 1057 19.08 -34.09 -0.70
C ASP A 1057 19.17 -33.57 -2.16
N LYS A 1058 19.73 -32.36 -2.34
CA LYS A 1058 20.08 -31.66 -3.58
C LYS A 1058 21.37 -30.88 -3.36
#